data_AF-B1WP84-F1
#
_entry.id   AF-B1WP84-F1
#
_cell.length_a   1.000
_cell.length_b   1.000
_cell.length_c   1.000
_cell.angle_alpha   90.00
_cell.angle_beta   90.00
_cell.angle_gamma   90.00
#
_symmetry.space_group_name_H-M   'P 1'
#
loop_
_entity.id
_entity.type
_entity.pdbx_description
1 polymer ?
#
loop_
_entity_poly.entity_id
_entity_poly.type
_entity_poly.pdbx_seq_one_letter_code
_entity_poly.pdbx_strand_id
1 'polypeptide(L)'
;MKYLNLGCGSHFHPDWTNVDFVSTQEGIIAHDLRQGIPFEDASFDVVYHSHVLEHFSQREGKRFLEECHRVLRPYGLIRVVVPDLEQIAKLYLKALEKASQGSLEWAANYHWILLEMFDQVARHQSGGEMAAYLADETIPNESFVIKRIGAEGENLIKLLRPLKSQLQPPLSFNPETDDLEETALKIGKFRLGGEVHQWMYDRYSLQRLLTKTGFSDFKVCQANESNIPDFKQFGLDVQPDGRVRKPDSLFVEAIKSRPNQWQQAYIPTMENTQTLKILQLNTVDIAGGAARAAYRLHKGLQQAKQHSLMLVNKKYSTDETVCLVQSLPDAETSQQIGATTLQTFYINENRTNISNTLFSFPYPGWDVSQVEEVQEADIIQLHWVAMFQSPQTVKQLSSLGKPMVWTLHDMWAFTGGCHYAAGCEGYQSSCENCPQLKEDTFGLAQAILQDKLDILSGLNLTIVTPSHWLADCVRKSALFKHQRIEVIPNGIETDIFIPIPKAKAKESLGIKPNTFTLLIGADNGNEKRKGFEEMLKALSVCLEDEKFSQAVQQEQVKLLCFGLPNDELNSLDIPVVSLGQINSDEKLAEVYSSADIFVLPSLEDNLPNTMLESMSCGTPVIGFEVGGLPDVVKENVTGNLVPLENSSALAQVILSYFRSPQKVEDIGKNCRQLLEENYSLSVQAQAYLKLYQDLLAHQTPLSYADSKQRLSSEASLSSLDTTLEGIYVPIETEFNSISGSIFESVLRYALSQKLAEAQDQVKNLLVEKHNHIQLIGELREEVKELTVQLQLSQIEKESLQQIIDQRDLTIEDIKEQLHRSENNRLDLLQKIDQLQENLNISQATIEGMESSKFWQLRMRLVALKQFLKLKRTD
;
A
#
# COMPACT_ATOMS: atom_id res chain seq x y z
N MET A 1 -1.33 -13.32 45.38
CA MET A 1 -0.88 -12.45 44.26
C MET A 1 0.19 -11.52 44.80
N LYS A 2 1.10 -11.03 43.95
CA LYS A 2 2.06 -9.98 44.26
C LYS A 2 1.48 -8.64 43.80
N TYR A 3 1.36 -7.70 44.72
CA TYR A 3 0.74 -6.40 44.49
C TYR A 3 1.78 -5.28 44.58
N LEU A 4 1.77 -4.32 43.64
CA LEU A 4 2.64 -3.16 43.62
C LEU A 4 1.83 -1.87 43.70
N ASN A 5 2.14 -1.02 44.66
CA ASN A 5 1.52 0.28 44.88
C ASN A 5 2.57 1.37 44.63
N LEU A 6 2.36 2.19 43.59
CA LEU A 6 3.29 3.23 43.15
C LEU A 6 2.77 4.61 43.56
N GLY A 7 3.63 5.43 44.18
CA GLY A 7 3.27 6.75 44.71
C GLY A 7 2.27 6.67 45.86
N CYS A 8 2.53 5.80 46.83
CA CYS A 8 1.54 5.42 47.84
C CYS A 8 1.20 6.52 48.86
N GLY A 9 2.06 7.53 49.00
CA GLY A 9 1.99 8.55 50.03
C GLY A 9 1.95 7.93 51.43
N SER A 10 1.13 8.54 52.28
CA SER A 10 0.78 8.01 53.60
C SER A 10 -0.33 6.96 53.58
N HIS A 11 -0.80 6.53 52.40
CA HIS A 11 -1.97 5.68 52.25
C HIS A 11 -1.65 4.39 51.49
N PHE A 12 -1.33 3.34 52.24
CA PHE A 12 -0.90 2.06 51.71
C PHE A 12 -1.38 0.90 52.58
N HIS A 13 -1.22 -0.32 52.06
CA HIS A 13 -1.52 -1.55 52.77
C HIS A 13 -0.25 -2.41 52.89
N PRO A 14 0.02 -3.07 54.05
CA PRO A 14 1.25 -3.84 54.27
C PRO A 14 1.42 -5.04 53.33
N ASP A 15 0.31 -5.59 52.80
CA ASP A 15 0.38 -6.70 51.81
C ASP A 15 0.83 -6.27 50.40
N TRP A 16 0.96 -4.95 50.17
CA TRP A 16 1.44 -4.40 48.91
C TRP A 16 2.92 -4.06 49.03
N THR A 17 3.68 -4.26 47.96
CA THR A 17 4.98 -3.62 47.82
C THR A 17 4.72 -2.14 47.55
N ASN A 18 5.12 -1.27 48.47
CA ASN A 18 4.82 0.15 48.40
C ASN A 18 6.06 0.96 47.99
N VAL A 19 5.90 1.86 47.02
CA VAL A 19 6.97 2.70 46.48
C VAL A 19 6.54 4.16 46.51
N ASP A 20 7.42 5.06 46.94
CA ASP A 20 7.20 6.50 46.93
C ASP A 20 8.50 7.27 46.64
N PHE A 21 8.39 8.51 46.17
CA PHE A 21 9.51 9.41 45.90
C PHE A 21 10.34 9.71 47.15
N VAL A 22 9.70 9.85 48.31
CA VAL A 22 10.36 10.04 49.62
C VAL A 22 9.67 9.15 50.66
N SER A 23 10.44 8.42 51.47
CA SER A 23 9.90 7.64 52.58
C SER A 23 10.64 7.90 53.89
N THR A 24 9.87 8.00 54.97
CA THR A 24 10.35 7.97 56.37
C THR A 24 9.71 6.82 57.17
N GLN A 25 8.89 5.98 56.52
CA GLN A 25 8.09 4.94 57.15
C GLN A 25 8.62 3.55 56.77
N GLU A 26 8.65 2.65 57.75
CA GLU A 26 9.12 1.27 57.59
C GLU A 26 8.20 0.51 56.61
N GLY A 27 8.77 -0.15 55.61
CA GLY A 27 8.02 -0.93 54.60
C GLY A 27 7.70 -0.22 53.28
N ILE A 28 8.11 1.04 53.10
CA ILE A 28 7.98 1.78 51.83
C ILE A 28 9.36 1.98 51.19
N ILE A 29 9.49 1.65 49.91
CA ILE A 29 10.71 1.80 49.12
C ILE A 29 10.78 3.23 48.58
N ALA A 30 11.79 3.99 48.99
CA ALA A 30 12.06 5.32 48.47
C ALA A 30 12.71 5.22 47.07
N HIS A 31 12.00 5.64 46.01
CA HIS A 31 12.48 5.56 44.63
C HIS A 31 11.82 6.61 43.71
N ASP A 32 12.62 7.22 42.83
CA ASP A 32 12.14 8.14 41.81
C ASP A 32 11.65 7.40 40.56
N LEU A 33 10.34 7.35 40.37
CA LEU A 33 9.69 6.64 39.26
C LEU A 33 10.04 7.22 37.87
N ARG A 34 10.63 8.43 37.78
CA ARG A 34 11.19 8.95 36.52
C ARG A 34 12.41 8.15 36.05
N GLN A 35 13.05 7.43 36.96
CA GLN A 35 14.22 6.58 36.70
C GLN A 35 13.83 5.14 36.30
N GLY A 36 12.53 4.84 36.21
CA GLY A 36 12.00 3.50 35.98
C GLY A 36 11.51 2.85 37.27
N ILE A 37 10.89 1.68 37.18
CA ILE A 37 10.39 0.93 38.34
C ILE A 37 11.46 -0.09 38.76
N PRO A 38 11.93 -0.10 40.03
CA PRO A 38 13.13 -0.82 40.47
C PRO A 38 12.88 -2.31 40.73
N PHE A 39 12.14 -2.96 39.84
CA PHE A 39 11.83 -4.39 39.91
C PHE A 39 12.01 -5.05 38.56
N GLU A 40 12.29 -6.35 38.59
CA GLU A 40 12.40 -7.18 37.39
C GLU A 40 11.08 -7.25 36.61
N ASP A 41 11.19 -7.60 35.34
CA ASP A 41 10.07 -7.84 34.44
C ASP A 41 9.13 -8.91 35.00
N ALA A 42 7.82 -8.76 34.78
CA ALA A 42 6.81 -9.75 35.18
C ALA A 42 6.89 -10.20 36.66
N SER A 43 7.23 -9.28 37.56
CA SER A 43 7.39 -9.52 38.99
C SER A 43 6.08 -9.40 39.78
N PHE A 44 5.06 -8.71 39.26
CA PHE A 44 3.79 -8.43 39.96
C PHE A 44 2.56 -8.93 39.21
N ASP A 45 1.52 -9.32 39.94
CA ASP A 45 0.22 -9.69 39.37
C ASP A 45 -0.70 -8.45 39.24
N VAL A 46 -0.48 -7.42 40.07
CA VAL A 46 -1.27 -6.19 40.07
C VAL A 46 -0.38 -4.97 40.30
N VAL A 47 -0.62 -3.91 39.54
CA VAL A 47 -0.05 -2.57 39.73
C VAL A 47 -1.19 -1.60 40.01
N TYR A 48 -1.07 -0.84 41.09
CA TYR A 48 -1.99 0.21 41.47
C TYR A 48 -1.21 1.51 41.62
N HIS A 49 -1.79 2.59 41.12
CA HIS A 49 -1.35 3.93 41.49
C HIS A 49 -2.54 4.89 41.50
N SER A 50 -2.52 5.84 42.42
CA SER A 50 -3.55 6.85 42.57
C SER A 50 -2.94 8.22 42.73
N HIS A 51 -3.30 9.12 41.82
CA HIS A 51 -2.81 10.51 41.76
C HIS A 51 -1.30 10.58 41.61
N VAL A 52 -0.81 10.01 40.50
CA VAL A 52 0.63 9.83 40.19
C VAL A 52 0.91 10.17 38.73
N LEU A 53 0.07 9.67 37.82
CA LEU A 53 0.29 9.78 36.38
C LEU A 53 0.25 11.24 35.88
N GLU A 54 -0.56 12.09 36.51
CA GLU A 54 -0.70 13.52 36.23
C GLU A 54 0.57 14.32 36.52
N HIS A 55 1.47 13.82 37.37
CA HIS A 55 2.72 14.49 37.72
C HIS A 55 3.83 14.29 36.68
N PHE A 56 3.59 13.44 35.68
CA PHE A 56 4.50 13.23 34.55
C PHE A 56 4.08 14.04 33.33
N SER A 57 5.06 14.56 32.58
CA SER A 57 4.77 15.05 31.21
C SER A 57 4.20 13.91 30.35
N GLN A 58 3.52 14.21 29.25
CA GLN A 58 2.95 13.15 28.39
C GLN A 58 3.97 12.09 27.95
N ARG A 59 5.22 12.50 27.69
CA ARG A 59 6.30 11.58 27.29
C ARG A 59 6.74 10.70 28.45
N GLU A 60 6.88 11.28 29.64
CA GLU A 60 7.26 10.55 30.85
C GLU A 60 6.12 9.63 31.32
N GLY A 61 4.87 10.07 31.22
CA GLY A 61 3.69 9.28 31.58
C GLY A 61 3.55 8.04 30.71
N LYS A 62 3.85 8.15 29.41
CA LYS A 62 3.99 6.98 28.51
C LYS A 62 5.06 6.01 29.01
N ARG A 63 6.26 6.51 29.30
CA ARG A 63 7.37 5.68 29.81
C ARG A 63 7.04 5.03 31.16
N PHE A 64 6.37 5.76 32.04
CA PHE A 64 5.93 5.25 33.34
C PHE A 64 4.92 4.10 33.18
N LEU A 65 3.95 4.22 32.26
CA LEU A 65 3.01 3.15 31.97
C LEU A 65 3.66 1.97 31.23
N GLU A 66 4.67 2.19 30.39
CA GLU A 66 5.50 1.12 29.81
C GLU A 66 6.24 0.35 30.91
N GLU A 67 6.77 1.04 31.93
CA GLU A 67 7.38 0.40 33.09
C GLU A 67 6.35 -0.37 33.93
N CYS A 68 5.15 0.18 34.15
CA CYS A 68 4.05 -0.54 34.81
C CYS A 68 3.69 -1.81 34.03
N HIS A 69 3.62 -1.73 32.71
CA HIS A 69 3.40 -2.87 31.84
C HIS A 69 4.55 -3.89 31.92
N ARG A 70 5.80 -3.43 32.01
CA ARG A 70 7.00 -4.29 32.11
C ARG A 70 6.98 -5.13 33.39
N VAL A 71 6.73 -4.52 34.54
CA VAL A 71 6.74 -5.22 35.84
C VAL A 71 5.52 -6.12 36.08
N LEU A 72 4.42 -5.90 35.34
CA LEU A 72 3.25 -6.78 35.40
C LEU A 72 3.50 -8.12 34.70
N ARG A 73 3.01 -9.20 35.28
CA ARG A 73 2.91 -10.52 34.64
C ARG A 73 1.90 -10.46 33.48
N PRO A 74 1.98 -11.38 32.50
CA PRO A 74 0.91 -11.56 31.54
C PRO A 74 -0.45 -11.69 32.25
N TYR A 75 -1.50 -11.05 31.73
CA TYR A 75 -2.81 -10.90 32.39
C TYR A 75 -2.81 -10.14 33.71
N GLY A 76 -1.67 -9.55 34.10
CA GLY A 76 -1.59 -8.73 35.28
C GLY A 76 -2.46 -7.49 35.14
N LEU A 77 -3.10 -7.09 36.21
CA LEU A 77 -4.07 -5.99 36.21
C LEU A 77 -3.38 -4.68 36.60
N ILE A 78 -3.67 -3.61 35.86
CA ILE A 78 -3.35 -2.25 36.29
C ILE A 78 -4.62 -1.54 36.72
N ARG A 79 -4.58 -0.89 37.87
CA ARG A 79 -5.60 0.04 38.33
C ARG A 79 -5.00 1.44 38.42
N VAL A 80 -5.56 2.34 37.62
CA VAL A 80 -5.12 3.73 37.46
C VAL A 80 -6.19 4.66 38.01
N VAL A 81 -5.82 5.53 38.94
CA VAL A 81 -6.70 6.57 39.47
C VAL A 81 -6.04 7.93 39.22
N VAL A 82 -6.74 8.81 38.50
CA VAL A 82 -6.30 10.16 38.13
C VAL A 82 -7.45 11.16 38.27
N PRO A 83 -7.19 12.48 38.36
CA PRO A 83 -8.24 13.49 38.31
C PRO A 83 -9.10 13.36 37.03
N ASP A 84 -10.43 13.37 37.16
CA ASP A 84 -11.34 13.22 36.01
C ASP A 84 -11.54 14.55 35.28
N LEU A 85 -10.66 14.83 34.31
CA LEU A 85 -10.74 16.05 33.49
C LEU A 85 -12.09 16.18 32.80
N GLU A 86 -12.70 15.07 32.38
CA GLU A 86 -13.95 15.09 31.65
C GLU A 86 -15.10 15.60 32.52
N GLN A 87 -15.19 15.07 33.75
CA GLN A 87 -16.22 15.46 34.70
C GLN A 87 -15.98 16.88 35.24
N ILE A 88 -14.72 17.27 35.44
CA ILE A 88 -14.33 18.64 35.78
C ILE A 88 -14.79 19.61 34.68
N ALA A 89 -14.50 19.32 33.41
CA ALA A 89 -14.88 20.17 32.28
C ALA A 89 -16.41 20.27 32.10
N LYS A 90 -17.14 19.17 32.25
CA LYS A 90 -18.62 19.19 32.22
C LYS A 90 -19.20 20.03 33.35
N LEU A 91 -18.65 19.91 34.56
CA LEU A 91 -19.09 20.70 35.70
C LEU A 91 -18.73 22.17 35.55
N TYR A 92 -17.55 22.48 34.98
CA TYR A 92 -17.14 23.83 34.66
C TYR A 92 -18.17 24.52 33.77
N LEU A 93 -18.55 23.89 32.65
CA LEU A 93 -19.53 24.44 31.72
C LEU A 93 -20.89 24.66 32.38
N LYS A 94 -21.34 23.68 33.18
CA LYS A 94 -22.59 23.79 33.93
C LYS A 94 -22.56 24.92 34.96
N ALA A 95 -21.47 25.05 35.70
CA ALA A 95 -21.30 26.07 36.72
C ALA A 95 -21.20 27.46 36.09
N LEU A 96 -20.49 27.60 34.97
CA LEU A 96 -20.40 28.83 34.18
C LEU A 96 -21.79 29.30 33.73
N GLU A 97 -22.60 28.40 33.15
CA GLU A 97 -23.96 28.72 32.71
C GLU A 97 -24.81 29.20 33.89
N LYS A 98 -24.82 28.47 35.01
CA LYS A 98 -25.64 28.83 36.18
C LYS A 98 -25.16 30.09 36.90
N ALA A 99 -23.85 30.31 36.97
CA ALA A 99 -23.26 31.51 37.54
C ALA A 99 -23.61 32.75 36.69
N SER A 100 -23.53 32.64 35.35
CA SER A 100 -23.90 33.73 34.43
C SER A 100 -25.39 34.10 34.49
N GLN A 101 -26.25 33.17 34.92
CA GLN A 101 -27.67 33.40 35.20
C GLN A 101 -27.92 34.04 36.59
N GLY A 102 -26.86 34.41 37.33
CA GLY A 102 -26.94 35.13 38.60
C GLY A 102 -27.00 34.25 39.85
N SER A 103 -26.75 32.94 39.75
CA SER A 103 -26.73 32.07 40.92
C SER A 103 -25.42 32.19 41.70
N LEU A 104 -25.49 32.74 42.92
CA LEU A 104 -24.33 32.90 43.81
C LEU A 104 -23.70 31.58 44.26
N GLU A 105 -24.52 30.57 44.55
CA GLU A 105 -24.05 29.22 44.90
C GLU A 105 -23.22 28.61 43.76
N TRP A 106 -23.73 28.69 42.52
CA TRP A 106 -23.02 28.17 41.36
C TRP A 106 -21.81 29.02 40.96
N ALA A 107 -21.79 30.32 41.29
CA ALA A 107 -20.60 31.16 41.15
C ALA A 107 -19.46 30.69 42.07
N ALA A 108 -19.77 30.26 43.30
CA ALA A 108 -18.79 29.66 44.19
C ALA A 108 -18.32 28.29 43.68
N ASN A 109 -19.23 27.44 43.19
CA ASN A 109 -18.88 26.17 42.55
C ASN A 109 -17.96 26.37 41.33
N TYR A 110 -18.26 27.36 40.49
CA TYR A 110 -17.45 27.74 39.35
C TYR A 110 -16.02 28.10 39.77
N HIS A 111 -15.87 28.90 40.84
CA HIS A 111 -14.55 29.28 41.36
C HIS A 111 -13.76 28.05 41.82
N TRP A 112 -14.38 27.14 42.58
CA TRP A 112 -13.70 25.91 42.99
C TRP A 112 -13.24 25.06 41.79
N ILE A 113 -14.10 24.89 40.78
CA ILE A 113 -13.79 24.09 39.59
C ILE A 113 -12.62 24.71 38.79
N LEU A 114 -12.53 26.04 38.72
CA LEU A 114 -11.37 26.71 38.12
C LEU A 114 -10.08 26.39 38.88
N LEU A 115 -10.11 26.43 40.21
CA LEU A 115 -8.95 26.07 41.02
C LEU A 115 -8.56 24.61 40.78
N GLU A 116 -9.53 23.70 40.81
CA GLU A 116 -9.31 22.27 40.56
C GLU A 116 -8.68 22.00 39.19
N MET A 117 -9.06 22.76 38.15
CA MET A 117 -8.56 22.58 36.79
C MET A 117 -7.23 23.30 36.52
N PHE A 118 -7.03 24.50 37.06
CA PHE A 118 -5.90 25.36 36.70
C PHE A 118 -4.85 25.50 37.78
N ASP A 119 -5.23 25.63 39.06
CA ASP A 119 -4.26 25.82 40.15
C ASP A 119 -3.35 24.59 40.27
N GLN A 120 -3.86 23.38 40.03
CA GLN A 120 -3.08 22.14 40.03
C GLN A 120 -1.97 22.10 38.96
N VAL A 121 -2.13 22.84 37.85
CA VAL A 121 -1.19 22.85 36.71
C VAL A 121 -0.28 24.10 36.73
N ALA A 122 -0.78 25.21 37.31
CA ALA A 122 -0.14 26.52 37.24
C ALA A 122 0.50 27.00 38.55
N ARG A 123 0.26 26.35 39.70
CA ARG A 123 0.79 26.80 41.00
C ARG A 123 2.32 26.86 41.04
N HIS A 124 2.81 27.74 41.91
CA HIS A 124 4.25 27.95 42.15
C HIS A 124 4.65 27.71 43.62
N GLN A 125 3.73 27.23 44.45
CA GLN A 125 3.95 26.89 45.85
C GLN A 125 3.05 25.74 46.27
N SER A 126 3.41 25.05 47.35
CA SER A 126 2.64 23.93 47.88
C SER A 126 1.23 24.38 48.29
N GLY A 127 0.23 23.57 47.97
CA GLY A 127 -1.19 23.84 48.26
C GLY A 127 -1.87 24.90 47.37
N GLY A 128 -1.12 25.86 46.83
CA GLY A 128 -1.62 26.87 45.89
C GLY A 128 -2.83 27.68 46.39
N GLU A 129 -3.62 28.18 45.45
CA GLU A 129 -4.88 28.88 45.73
C GLU A 129 -5.94 27.95 46.31
N MET A 130 -5.88 26.66 46.02
CA MET A 130 -6.80 25.67 46.61
C MET A 130 -6.68 25.62 48.13
N ALA A 131 -5.45 25.63 48.68
CA ALA A 131 -5.26 25.64 50.13
C ALA A 131 -5.79 26.93 50.77
N ALA A 132 -5.58 28.08 50.14
CA ALA A 132 -6.14 29.35 50.61
C ALA A 132 -7.67 29.33 50.62
N TYR A 133 -8.29 28.78 49.57
CA TYR A 133 -9.74 28.62 49.47
C TYR A 133 -10.30 27.71 50.58
N LEU A 134 -9.66 26.56 50.82
CA LEU A 134 -10.10 25.59 51.84
C LEU A 134 -9.89 26.08 53.28
N ALA A 135 -8.91 26.94 53.51
CA ALA A 135 -8.65 27.54 54.82
C ALA A 135 -9.70 28.61 55.19
N ASP A 136 -10.49 29.09 54.23
CA ASP A 136 -11.55 30.04 54.51
C ASP A 136 -12.80 29.35 55.07
N GLU A 137 -13.17 29.72 56.31
CA GLU A 137 -14.34 29.21 57.02
C GLU A 137 -15.67 29.75 56.48
N THR A 138 -15.63 30.71 55.55
CA THR A 138 -16.81 31.42 55.04
C THR A 138 -17.24 31.01 53.63
N ILE A 139 -16.60 29.99 53.02
CA ILE A 139 -16.94 29.58 51.65
C ILE A 139 -18.38 29.06 51.55
N PRO A 140 -19.22 29.61 50.66
CA PRO A 140 -20.65 29.29 50.62
C PRO A 140 -20.97 27.92 50.02
N ASN A 141 -19.99 27.24 49.43
CA ASN A 141 -20.12 25.95 48.74
C ASN A 141 -19.33 24.83 49.43
N GLU A 142 -19.01 24.95 50.73
CA GLU A 142 -18.23 23.94 51.47
C GLU A 142 -18.74 22.51 51.27
N SER A 143 -20.05 22.29 51.36
CA SER A 143 -20.64 20.97 51.15
C SER A 143 -20.41 20.41 49.73
N PHE A 144 -20.40 21.27 48.72
CA PHE A 144 -20.08 20.88 47.35
C PHE A 144 -18.61 20.51 47.22
N VAL A 145 -17.71 21.34 47.78
CA VAL A 145 -16.26 21.11 47.76
C VAL A 145 -15.94 19.78 48.43
N ILE A 146 -16.39 19.57 49.68
CA ILE A 146 -16.19 18.33 50.44
C ILE A 146 -16.68 17.10 49.66
N LYS A 147 -17.83 17.20 49.00
CA LYS A 147 -18.36 16.08 48.20
C LYS A 147 -17.45 15.71 47.02
N ARG A 148 -16.70 16.66 46.46
CA ARG A 148 -15.76 16.43 45.35
C ARG A 148 -14.45 15.83 45.84
N ILE A 149 -13.79 16.49 46.79
CA ILE A 149 -12.46 16.10 47.27
C ILE A 149 -12.48 14.94 48.27
N GLY A 150 -13.68 14.58 48.75
CA GLY A 150 -13.89 13.42 49.61
C GLY A 150 -13.23 13.54 50.98
N ALA A 151 -13.05 12.37 51.60
CA ALA A 151 -12.60 12.28 52.98
C ALA A 151 -11.14 12.76 53.19
N GLU A 152 -10.30 12.75 52.14
CA GLU A 152 -8.94 13.32 52.23
C GLU A 152 -9.00 14.85 52.32
N GLY A 153 -9.89 15.48 51.55
CA GLY A 153 -10.07 16.91 51.59
C GLY A 153 -10.76 17.43 52.86
N GLU A 154 -11.64 16.65 53.49
CA GLU A 154 -12.15 16.97 54.84
C GLU A 154 -11.02 17.06 55.88
N ASN A 155 -10.05 16.14 55.82
CA ASN A 155 -8.89 16.15 56.69
C ASN A 155 -7.99 17.35 56.38
N LEU A 156 -7.82 17.69 55.10
CA LEU A 156 -7.07 18.86 54.68
C LEU A 156 -7.72 20.16 55.19
N ILE A 157 -9.05 20.31 55.12
CA ILE A 157 -9.76 21.47 55.67
C ILE A 157 -9.51 21.61 57.18
N LYS A 158 -9.61 20.52 57.94
CA LYS A 158 -9.34 20.50 59.40
C LYS A 158 -7.90 20.90 59.72
N LEU A 159 -6.95 20.56 58.85
CA LEU A 159 -5.54 20.92 58.99
C LEU A 159 -5.28 22.38 58.61
N LEU A 160 -5.89 22.87 57.52
CA LEU A 160 -5.61 24.18 56.95
C LEU A 160 -6.28 25.33 57.73
N ARG A 161 -7.51 25.17 58.22
CA ARG A 161 -8.25 26.25 58.91
C ARG A 161 -7.50 26.83 60.12
N PRO A 162 -6.93 26.02 61.04
CA PRO A 162 -6.10 26.55 62.13
C PRO A 162 -4.83 27.27 61.66
N LEU A 163 -4.38 26.97 60.44
CA LEU A 163 -3.16 27.51 59.85
C LEU A 163 -3.44 28.67 58.88
N LYS A 164 -4.69 29.18 58.76
CA LYS A 164 -5.06 30.22 57.79
C LYS A 164 -4.12 31.43 57.82
N SER A 165 -3.72 31.89 59.02
CA SER A 165 -2.82 33.04 59.17
C SER A 165 -1.37 32.76 58.80
N GLN A 166 -0.99 31.50 58.59
CA GLN A 166 0.36 31.06 58.23
C GLN A 166 0.48 30.70 56.75
N LEU A 167 -0.63 30.63 56.01
CA LEU A 167 -0.61 30.39 54.58
C LEU A 167 0.01 31.60 53.88
N GLN A 168 1.04 31.33 53.08
CA GLN A 168 1.67 32.37 52.29
C GLN A 168 0.75 32.75 51.12
N PRO A 169 0.60 34.05 50.82
CA PRO A 169 -0.09 34.47 49.60
C PRO A 169 0.63 33.89 48.37
N PRO A 170 -0.09 33.69 47.25
CA PRO A 170 0.53 33.22 46.01
C PRO A 170 1.72 34.11 45.66
N LEU A 171 2.83 33.45 45.31
CA LEU A 171 4.09 34.11 44.98
C LEU A 171 3.88 35.16 43.88
N SER A 172 3.94 36.45 44.26
CA SER A 172 3.77 37.60 43.37
C SER A 172 5.13 38.18 43.02
N PHE A 173 5.43 38.33 41.73
CA PHE A 173 6.66 38.99 41.28
C PHE A 173 6.49 40.51 41.29
N ASN A 174 7.30 41.21 42.10
CA ASN A 174 7.44 42.65 42.04
C ASN A 174 8.72 43.02 41.27
N PRO A 175 8.62 43.57 40.04
CA PRO A 175 9.78 43.90 39.23
C PRO A 175 10.69 45.00 39.83
N GLU A 176 10.23 45.73 40.85
CA GLU A 176 11.02 46.77 41.52
C GLU A 176 11.87 46.23 42.69
N THR A 177 11.50 45.08 43.28
CA THR A 177 12.12 44.57 44.52
C THR A 177 12.65 43.15 44.42
N ASP A 178 12.14 42.35 43.49
CA ASP A 178 12.44 40.92 43.43
C ASP A 178 13.49 40.63 42.36
N ASP A 179 14.47 39.81 42.70
CA ASP A 179 15.43 39.31 41.74
C ASP A 179 14.76 38.30 40.79
N LEU A 180 14.77 38.61 39.49
CA LEU A 180 14.10 37.82 38.48
C LEU A 180 14.70 36.41 38.36
N GLU A 181 16.03 36.30 38.44
CA GLU A 181 16.72 35.01 38.30
C GLU A 181 16.46 34.10 39.51
N GLU A 182 16.54 34.64 40.73
CA GLU A 182 16.25 33.92 41.96
C GLU A 182 14.79 33.47 41.99
N THR A 183 13.87 34.35 41.58
CA THR A 183 12.43 34.04 41.52
C THR A 183 12.14 32.96 40.48
N ALA A 184 12.70 33.08 39.26
CA ALA A 184 12.55 32.08 38.22
C ALA A 184 13.13 30.72 38.64
N LEU A 185 14.28 30.72 39.33
CA LEU A 185 14.89 29.50 39.86
C LEU A 185 14.04 28.85 40.95
N LYS A 186 13.45 29.64 41.86
CA LYS A 186 12.52 29.13 42.88
C LYS A 186 11.28 28.49 42.24
N ILE A 187 10.67 29.16 41.26
CA ILE A 187 9.53 28.63 40.51
C ILE A 187 9.92 27.35 39.76
N GLY A 188 11.05 27.36 39.05
CA GLY A 188 11.54 26.20 38.32
C GLY A 188 11.80 24.99 39.21
N LYS A 189 12.46 25.20 40.37
CA LYS A 189 12.69 24.14 41.37
C LYS A 189 11.38 23.56 41.90
N PHE A 190 10.39 24.41 42.20
CA PHE A 190 9.09 23.95 42.66
C PHE A 190 8.35 23.14 41.59
N ARG A 191 8.29 23.62 40.34
CA ARG A 191 7.60 22.91 39.24
C ARG A 191 8.26 21.58 38.88
N LEU A 192 9.54 21.40 39.19
CA LEU A 192 10.26 20.14 39.05
C LEU A 192 10.17 19.22 40.29
N GLY A 193 9.58 19.71 41.39
CA GLY A 193 9.50 19.04 42.69
C GLY A 193 8.41 17.98 42.82
N GLY A 194 7.61 17.74 41.77
CA GLY A 194 6.59 16.69 41.76
C GLY A 194 5.23 17.09 42.36
N GLU A 195 5.06 18.33 42.81
CA GLU A 195 3.78 18.83 43.38
C GLU A 195 2.83 19.45 42.33
N VAL A 196 3.26 19.56 41.07
CA VAL A 196 2.49 20.16 39.98
C VAL A 196 1.99 19.06 39.04
N HIS A 197 0.75 19.18 38.60
CA HIS A 197 0.22 18.34 37.52
C HIS A 197 0.82 18.83 36.20
N GLN A 198 1.58 17.97 35.54
CA GLN A 198 2.14 18.20 34.21
C GLN A 198 1.13 17.87 33.11
N TRP A 199 0.13 17.03 33.41
CA TRP A 199 -0.95 16.66 32.49
C TRP A 199 -2.23 16.25 33.23
N MET A 200 -3.37 16.25 32.55
CA MET A 200 -4.65 15.74 33.05
C MET A 200 -5.28 14.81 32.02
N TYR A 201 -6.08 13.85 32.48
CA TYR A 201 -6.64 12.81 31.63
C TYR A 201 -8.16 12.77 31.70
N ASP A 202 -8.77 12.58 30.54
CA ASP A 202 -10.15 12.14 30.39
C ASP A 202 -10.19 10.64 30.02
N ARG A 203 -11.40 10.07 29.93
CA ARG A 203 -11.55 8.65 29.56
C ARG A 203 -10.87 8.29 28.23
N TYR A 204 -10.86 9.20 27.26
CA TYR A 204 -10.38 8.92 25.91
C TYR A 204 -8.85 8.97 25.82
N SER A 205 -8.26 10.03 26.36
CA SER A 205 -6.80 10.23 26.43
C SER A 205 -6.14 9.17 27.30
N LEU A 206 -6.75 8.80 28.43
CA LEU A 206 -6.25 7.72 29.28
C LEU A 206 -6.35 6.35 28.58
N GLN A 207 -7.50 6.04 27.96
CA GLN A 207 -7.66 4.80 27.19
C GLN A 207 -6.63 4.71 26.07
N ARG A 208 -6.45 5.78 25.28
CA ARG A 208 -5.43 5.80 24.22
C ARG A 208 -4.02 5.59 24.76
N LEU A 209 -3.69 6.20 25.90
CA LEU A 209 -2.37 6.06 26.48
C LEU A 209 -2.13 4.62 26.96
N LEU A 210 -3.09 4.03 27.68
CA LEU A 210 -3.04 2.64 28.13
C LEU A 210 -2.97 1.64 26.97
N THR A 211 -3.78 1.83 25.92
CA THR A 211 -3.72 0.99 24.71
C THR A 211 -2.37 1.08 24.02
N LYS A 212 -1.80 2.29 23.91
CA LYS A 212 -0.47 2.51 23.31
C LYS A 212 0.67 1.88 24.11
N THR A 213 0.49 1.65 25.41
CA THR A 213 1.50 1.03 26.28
C THR A 213 1.26 -0.46 26.53
N GLY A 214 0.35 -1.09 25.77
CA GLY A 214 0.17 -2.54 25.74
C GLY A 214 -0.97 -3.09 26.61
N PHE A 215 -1.75 -2.22 27.25
CA PHE A 215 -2.92 -2.62 28.02
C PHE A 215 -4.17 -2.77 27.14
N SER A 216 -5.06 -3.70 27.51
CA SER A 216 -6.37 -3.91 26.90
C SER A 216 -7.44 -4.05 27.98
N ASP A 217 -8.68 -4.31 27.56
CA ASP A 217 -9.83 -4.42 28.47
C ASP A 217 -9.99 -3.19 29.37
N PHE A 218 -9.85 -2.01 28.76
CA PHE A 218 -10.04 -0.74 29.44
C PHE A 218 -11.47 -0.65 29.99
N LYS A 219 -11.57 -0.49 31.31
CA LYS A 219 -12.84 -0.39 32.02
C LYS A 219 -12.79 0.79 32.99
N VAL A 220 -13.67 1.76 32.78
CA VAL A 220 -13.98 2.76 33.82
C VAL A 220 -14.76 2.06 34.92
N CYS A 221 -14.25 2.12 36.14
CA CYS A 221 -14.79 1.45 37.32
C CYS A 221 -15.35 2.46 38.32
N GLN A 222 -16.15 1.99 39.27
CA GLN A 222 -16.42 2.74 40.50
C GLN A 222 -15.26 2.57 41.49
N ALA A 223 -15.13 3.48 42.46
CA ALA A 223 -14.10 3.38 43.49
C ALA A 223 -14.18 2.07 44.31
N ASN A 224 -15.39 1.54 44.51
CA ASN A 224 -15.66 0.33 45.27
C ASN A 224 -15.77 -0.94 44.38
N GLU A 225 -15.54 -0.82 43.08
CA GLU A 225 -15.58 -1.91 42.11
C GLU A 225 -14.18 -2.15 41.56
N SER A 226 -13.71 -3.40 41.66
CA SER A 226 -12.41 -3.81 41.16
C SER A 226 -12.40 -5.30 40.85
N ASN A 227 -11.66 -5.68 39.81
CA ASN A 227 -11.34 -7.08 39.50
C ASN A 227 -10.19 -7.62 40.39
N ILE A 228 -9.57 -6.77 41.22
CA ILE A 228 -8.59 -7.20 42.22
C ILE A 228 -9.32 -8.00 43.31
N PRO A 229 -8.93 -9.26 43.59
CA PRO A 229 -9.56 -10.05 44.65
C PRO A 229 -9.51 -9.34 45.99
N ASP A 230 -10.66 -9.32 46.68
CA ASP A 230 -10.83 -8.72 47.99
C ASP A 230 -10.43 -7.23 48.08
N PHE A 231 -10.42 -6.48 46.97
CA PHE A 231 -9.87 -5.11 46.89
C PHE A 231 -10.32 -4.16 48.01
N LYS A 232 -11.59 -4.27 48.43
CA LYS A 232 -12.18 -3.43 49.49
C LYS A 232 -11.44 -3.57 50.83
N GLN A 233 -10.86 -4.72 51.12
CA GLN A 233 -10.14 -4.96 52.39
C GLN A 233 -8.83 -4.17 52.47
N PHE A 234 -8.23 -3.83 51.32
CA PHE A 234 -7.00 -3.05 51.29
C PHE A 234 -7.22 -1.58 51.63
N GLY A 235 -8.47 -1.10 51.52
CA GLY A 235 -8.84 0.26 51.93
C GLY A 235 -8.28 1.39 51.07
N LEU A 236 -7.80 1.11 49.85
CA LEU A 236 -7.03 2.06 49.01
C LEU A 236 -7.87 3.19 48.38
N ASP A 237 -8.98 2.84 47.72
CA ASP A 237 -9.88 3.83 47.08
C ASP A 237 -11.10 4.18 47.93
N VAL A 238 -11.42 3.32 48.91
CA VAL A 238 -12.59 3.44 49.77
C VAL A 238 -12.15 3.18 51.20
N GLN A 239 -12.51 4.08 52.11
CA GLN A 239 -12.18 3.97 53.53
C GLN A 239 -12.95 2.83 54.20
N PRO A 240 -12.49 2.33 55.38
CA PRO A 240 -13.20 1.30 56.13
C PRO A 240 -14.66 1.63 56.48
N ASP A 241 -15.01 2.92 56.54
CA ASP A 241 -16.38 3.40 56.78
C ASP A 241 -17.25 3.45 55.51
N GLY A 242 -16.71 3.05 54.35
CA GLY A 242 -17.40 3.01 53.07
C GLY A 242 -17.33 4.29 52.24
N ARG A 243 -16.71 5.37 52.74
CA ARG A 243 -16.57 6.62 51.98
C ARG A 243 -15.45 6.52 50.92
N VAL A 244 -15.72 7.03 49.73
CA VAL A 244 -14.73 7.11 48.64
C VAL A 244 -13.66 8.14 49.00
N ARG A 245 -12.39 7.78 48.83
CA ARG A 245 -11.23 8.61 49.20
C ARG A 245 -11.16 9.90 48.37
N LYS A 246 -11.22 9.77 47.04
CA LYS A 246 -11.20 10.88 46.05
C LYS A 246 -12.34 10.73 45.03
N PRO A 247 -13.58 11.13 45.37
CA PRO A 247 -14.77 10.95 44.55
C PRO A 247 -14.75 11.62 43.17
N ASP A 248 -13.90 12.63 43.00
CA ASP A 248 -13.66 13.41 41.79
C ASP A 248 -12.68 12.74 40.79
N SER A 249 -12.25 11.51 41.07
CA SER A 249 -11.28 10.79 40.26
C SER A 249 -11.92 9.90 39.20
N LEU A 250 -11.19 9.72 38.10
CA LEU A 250 -11.43 8.71 37.09
C LEU A 250 -10.73 7.42 37.53
N PHE A 251 -11.51 6.39 37.85
CA PHE A 251 -11.00 5.06 38.22
C PHE A 251 -11.04 4.16 36.98
N VAL A 252 -9.88 3.65 36.59
CA VAL A 252 -9.74 2.77 35.43
C VAL A 252 -9.02 1.50 35.83
N GLU A 253 -9.52 0.38 35.32
CA GLU A 253 -8.78 -0.87 35.26
C GLU A 253 -8.48 -1.21 33.80
N ALA A 254 -7.31 -1.79 33.59
CA ALA A 254 -6.95 -2.41 32.34
C ALA A 254 -6.10 -3.65 32.63
N ILE A 255 -6.03 -4.55 31.67
CA ILE A 255 -5.29 -5.79 31.79
C ILE A 255 -4.08 -5.72 30.87
N LYS A 256 -2.94 -6.20 31.35
CA LYS A 256 -1.82 -6.52 30.48
C LYS A 256 -2.26 -7.61 29.51
N SER A 257 -2.54 -7.19 28.28
CA SER A 257 -3.17 -7.99 27.22
C SER A 257 -2.49 -9.34 27.03
N ARG A 258 -3.24 -10.36 26.58
CA ARG A 258 -2.60 -11.46 25.83
C ARG A 258 -1.84 -10.82 24.66
N PRO A 259 -0.66 -11.34 24.26
CA PRO A 259 -0.37 -11.31 22.83
C PRO A 259 -1.51 -12.11 22.20
N ASN A 260 -2.40 -11.45 21.44
CA ASN A 260 -3.48 -12.12 20.72
C ASN A 260 -2.91 -13.39 20.07
N GLN A 261 -3.65 -14.50 20.04
CA GLN A 261 -3.18 -15.68 19.29
C GLN A 261 -3.05 -15.43 17.78
N TRP A 262 -3.43 -14.24 17.31
CA TRP A 262 -3.15 -13.67 15.97
C TRP A 262 -2.07 -12.56 15.98
N GLN A 263 -1.55 -12.22 17.17
CA GLN A 263 -0.33 -11.45 17.47
C GLN A 263 0.71 -12.32 18.22
N GLN A 264 0.73 -13.63 17.96
CA GLN A 264 1.86 -14.47 18.32
C GLN A 264 3.05 -14.29 17.37
N ALA A 265 3.80 -13.24 17.64
CA ALA A 265 5.23 -13.30 17.47
C ALA A 265 5.82 -12.24 18.37
N TYR A 266 6.74 -12.74 19.19
CA TYR A 266 8.06 -12.15 19.26
C TYR A 266 8.06 -10.62 19.06
N ILE A 267 7.74 -9.89 20.11
CA ILE A 267 8.54 -8.68 20.32
C ILE A 267 9.60 -9.14 21.31
N PRO A 268 10.80 -9.51 20.84
CA PRO A 268 11.88 -9.77 21.76
C PRO A 268 12.10 -8.50 22.56
N THR A 269 12.29 -8.68 23.86
CA THR A 269 12.98 -7.76 24.75
C THR A 269 13.99 -6.93 23.94
N MET A 270 13.80 -5.60 23.91
CA MET A 270 14.81 -4.64 23.46
C MET A 270 15.95 -4.60 24.48
N GLU A 271 16.61 -5.74 24.65
CA GLU A 271 17.99 -5.84 25.13
C GLU A 271 18.85 -6.66 24.15
N ASN A 272 18.27 -7.15 23.03
CA ASN A 272 19.04 -7.65 21.90
C ASN A 272 18.20 -7.66 20.60
N THR A 273 17.89 -6.51 19.99
CA THR A 273 17.34 -6.55 18.62
C THR A 273 18.46 -6.90 17.66
N GLN A 274 18.67 -8.20 17.45
CA GLN A 274 19.43 -8.66 16.30
C GLN A 274 18.72 -8.13 15.05
N THR A 275 19.35 -7.17 14.39
CA THR A 275 18.90 -6.66 13.09
C THR A 275 18.85 -7.84 12.12
N LEU A 276 17.65 -8.18 11.63
CA LEU A 276 17.49 -9.24 10.64
C LEU A 276 17.99 -8.75 9.27
N LYS A 277 18.74 -9.60 8.58
CA LYS A 277 19.05 -9.48 7.16
C LYS A 277 17.94 -10.14 6.35
N ILE A 278 17.05 -9.34 5.78
CA ILE A 278 15.90 -9.80 5.01
C ILE A 278 16.16 -9.52 3.54
N LEU A 279 16.11 -10.55 2.71
CA LEU A 279 16.23 -10.39 1.27
C LEU A 279 14.89 -10.66 0.59
N GLN A 280 14.38 -9.65 -0.13
CA GLN A 280 13.21 -9.78 -0.98
C GLN A 280 13.64 -10.04 -2.42
N LEU A 281 13.05 -11.04 -3.08
CA LEU A 281 13.21 -11.25 -4.52
C LEU A 281 11.93 -10.82 -5.22
N ASN A 282 12.06 -10.05 -6.29
CA ASN A 282 10.94 -9.63 -7.11
C ASN A 282 11.36 -9.42 -8.56
N THR A 283 10.49 -9.64 -9.55
CA THR A 283 10.92 -9.45 -10.96
C THR A 283 11.23 -8.00 -11.28
N VAL A 284 10.45 -7.05 -10.74
CA VAL A 284 10.65 -5.60 -10.89
C VAL A 284 10.51 -4.94 -9.52
N ASP A 285 11.09 -3.76 -9.30
CA ASP A 285 11.07 -3.09 -7.99
C ASP A 285 9.81 -2.24 -7.76
N ILE A 286 9.48 -1.30 -8.65
CA ILE A 286 8.40 -0.32 -8.43
C ILE A 286 7.36 -0.28 -9.56
N ALA A 287 7.55 -1.03 -10.64
CA ALA A 287 6.63 -1.03 -11.78
C ALA A 287 5.45 -2.00 -11.57
N GLY A 288 4.23 -1.47 -11.51
CA GLY A 288 3.01 -2.25 -11.35
C GLY A 288 2.63 -2.56 -9.89
N GLY A 289 1.38 -3.02 -9.68
CA GLY A 289 0.79 -3.14 -8.34
C GLY A 289 1.51 -4.12 -7.40
N ALA A 290 1.87 -5.31 -7.91
CA ALA A 290 2.57 -6.32 -7.12
C ALA A 290 3.96 -5.85 -6.67
N ALA A 291 4.68 -5.15 -7.56
CA ALA A 291 6.00 -4.62 -7.27
C ALA A 291 5.96 -3.50 -6.25
N ARG A 292 5.05 -2.53 -6.45
CA ARG A 292 4.80 -1.47 -5.46
C ARG A 292 4.45 -2.04 -4.09
N ALA A 293 3.63 -3.08 -4.01
CA ALA A 293 3.28 -3.72 -2.75
C ALA A 293 4.49 -4.39 -2.06
N ALA A 294 5.37 -5.06 -2.82
CA ALA A 294 6.63 -5.58 -2.29
C ALA A 294 7.56 -4.45 -1.80
N TYR A 295 7.70 -3.40 -2.60
CA TYR A 295 8.53 -2.24 -2.27
C TYR A 295 8.04 -1.52 -1.01
N ARG A 296 6.72 -1.39 -0.83
CA ARG A 296 6.11 -0.88 0.40
C ARG A 296 6.51 -1.67 1.64
N LEU A 297 6.46 -3.01 1.57
CA LEU A 297 6.94 -3.85 2.66
C LEU A 297 8.44 -3.62 2.91
N HIS A 298 9.25 -3.56 1.85
CA HIS A 298 10.67 -3.28 1.96
C HIS A 298 10.94 -1.95 2.69
N LYS A 299 10.26 -0.85 2.34
CA LYS A 299 10.35 0.43 3.06
C LYS A 299 9.86 0.32 4.51
N GLY A 300 8.76 -0.39 4.76
CA GLY A 300 8.25 -0.62 6.11
C GLY A 300 9.25 -1.36 7.02
N LEU A 301 9.94 -2.37 6.49
CA LEU A 301 10.97 -3.12 7.22
C LEU A 301 12.20 -2.24 7.52
N GLN A 302 12.60 -1.37 6.58
CA GLN A 302 13.66 -0.38 6.80
C GLN A 302 13.27 0.65 7.88
N GLN A 303 12.03 1.15 7.85
CA GLN A 303 11.50 2.04 8.90
C GLN A 303 11.49 1.36 10.28
N ALA A 304 11.26 0.04 10.31
CA ALA A 304 11.39 -0.81 11.49
C ALA A 304 12.84 -1.18 11.84
N LYS A 305 13.83 -0.50 11.25
CA LYS A 305 15.27 -0.64 11.49
C LYS A 305 15.84 -2.02 11.20
N GLN A 306 15.23 -2.77 10.28
CA GLN A 306 15.81 -4.02 9.77
C GLN A 306 16.68 -3.79 8.55
N HIS A 307 17.63 -4.70 8.31
CA HIS A 307 18.42 -4.71 7.09
C HIS A 307 17.63 -5.43 5.99
N SER A 308 16.81 -4.66 5.26
CA SER A 308 16.01 -5.16 4.15
C SER A 308 16.67 -4.76 2.83
N LEU A 309 16.92 -5.75 1.96
CA LEU A 309 17.40 -5.58 0.59
C LEU A 309 16.39 -6.18 -0.38
N MET A 310 16.29 -5.61 -1.58
CA MET A 310 15.46 -6.17 -2.65
C MET A 310 16.31 -6.52 -3.86
N LEU A 311 16.34 -7.80 -4.25
CA LEU A 311 17.02 -8.29 -5.43
C LEU A 311 16.03 -8.43 -6.59
N VAL A 312 16.26 -7.71 -7.69
CA VAL A 312 15.35 -7.65 -8.83
C VAL A 312 15.98 -8.02 -10.16
N ASN A 313 15.16 -8.55 -11.08
CA ASN A 313 15.58 -8.79 -12.46
C ASN A 313 15.63 -7.50 -13.29
N LYS A 314 14.75 -6.55 -13.00
CA LYS A 314 14.72 -5.23 -13.63
C LYS A 314 14.51 -4.15 -12.58
N LYS A 315 15.36 -3.14 -12.60
CA LYS A 315 15.36 -2.02 -11.66
C LYS A 315 14.90 -0.74 -12.36
N TYR A 316 13.91 -0.06 -11.79
CA TYR A 316 13.40 1.23 -12.26
C TYR A 316 13.58 2.35 -11.23
N SER A 317 13.76 2.01 -9.96
CA SER A 317 14.02 2.97 -8.88
C SER A 317 15.50 3.39 -8.83
N THR A 318 15.76 4.49 -8.13
CA THR A 318 17.12 4.91 -7.76
C THR A 318 17.49 4.48 -6.33
N ASP A 319 16.70 3.63 -5.67
CA ASP A 319 16.96 3.19 -4.30
C ASP A 319 18.20 2.27 -4.28
N GLU A 320 19.22 2.63 -3.50
CA GLU A 320 20.48 1.88 -3.39
C GLU A 320 20.31 0.52 -2.72
N THR A 321 19.24 0.35 -1.94
CA THR A 321 18.91 -0.91 -1.24
C THR A 321 18.14 -1.90 -2.13
N VAL A 322 17.91 -1.52 -3.38
CA VAL A 322 17.42 -2.39 -4.45
C VAL A 322 18.59 -2.78 -5.35
N CYS A 323 18.93 -4.07 -5.37
CA CYS A 323 20.03 -4.64 -6.13
C CYS A 323 19.50 -5.24 -7.45
N LEU A 324 20.14 -4.91 -8.56
CA LEU A 324 19.85 -5.52 -9.86
C LEU A 324 20.68 -6.80 -10.00
N VAL A 325 20.03 -7.92 -10.32
CA VAL A 325 20.76 -9.13 -10.76
C VAL A 325 21.33 -8.84 -12.14
N GLN A 326 22.65 -8.95 -12.31
CA GLN A 326 23.22 -8.79 -13.65
C GLN A 326 22.69 -9.89 -14.58
N SER A 327 22.19 -9.48 -15.75
CA SER A 327 22.08 -10.38 -16.89
C SER A 327 23.49 -10.68 -17.41
N LEU A 328 23.78 -11.94 -17.73
CA LEU A 328 24.96 -12.27 -18.55
C LEU A 328 24.96 -11.42 -19.84
N PRO A 329 26.13 -11.00 -20.35
CA PRO A 329 26.22 -10.15 -21.54
C PRO A 329 25.59 -10.81 -22.76
N ASP A 330 24.76 -10.07 -23.50
CA ASP A 330 24.34 -10.32 -24.89
C ASP A 330 24.04 -11.77 -25.28
N ALA A 331 23.41 -12.52 -24.37
CA ALA A 331 22.98 -13.87 -24.63
C ALA A 331 21.65 -13.84 -25.40
N GLU A 332 21.68 -13.56 -26.71
CA GLU A 332 20.78 -14.20 -27.69
C GLU A 332 21.03 -15.72 -27.67
N THR A 333 20.88 -16.33 -26.50
CA THR A 333 20.94 -17.77 -26.32
C THR A 333 19.68 -18.32 -26.95
N SER A 334 19.85 -19.41 -27.69
CA SER A 334 18.78 -20.16 -28.32
C SER A 334 17.62 -20.50 -27.37
N GLN A 335 17.90 -20.55 -26.06
CA GLN A 335 16.94 -20.76 -24.98
C GLN A 335 16.05 -19.55 -24.71
N GLN A 336 16.58 -18.32 -24.65
CA GLN A 336 15.75 -17.12 -24.54
C GLN A 336 14.84 -16.95 -25.76
N ILE A 337 15.36 -17.27 -26.95
CA ILE A 337 14.58 -17.33 -28.18
C ILE A 337 13.46 -18.37 -28.03
N GLY A 338 13.76 -19.55 -27.49
CA GLY A 338 12.79 -20.61 -27.25
C GLY A 338 11.67 -20.21 -26.27
N ALA A 339 12.02 -19.70 -25.09
CA ALA A 339 11.04 -19.23 -24.10
C ALA A 339 10.19 -18.08 -24.63
N THR A 340 10.81 -17.09 -25.30
CA THR A 340 10.09 -15.97 -25.92
C THR A 340 9.14 -16.46 -27.01
N THR A 341 9.57 -17.44 -27.81
CA THR A 341 8.73 -18.04 -28.86
C THR A 341 7.53 -18.76 -28.24
N LEU A 342 7.74 -19.60 -27.23
CA LEU A 342 6.65 -20.30 -26.55
C LEU A 342 5.68 -19.31 -25.90
N GLN A 343 6.20 -18.34 -25.13
CA GLN A 343 5.41 -17.31 -24.48
C GLN A 343 4.57 -16.49 -25.48
N THR A 344 5.15 -16.12 -26.62
CA THR A 344 4.47 -15.27 -27.60
C THR A 344 3.48 -16.08 -28.44
N PHE A 345 3.96 -17.13 -29.12
CA PHE A 345 3.18 -17.81 -30.15
C PHE A 345 2.26 -18.90 -29.59
N TYR A 346 2.69 -19.64 -28.55
CA TYR A 346 1.88 -20.71 -27.99
C TYR A 346 0.95 -20.26 -26.87
N ILE A 347 1.33 -19.22 -26.13
CA ILE A 347 0.53 -18.68 -25.02
C ILE A 347 -0.21 -17.40 -25.47
N ASN A 348 0.49 -16.31 -25.76
CA ASN A 348 -0.13 -14.99 -25.93
C ASN A 348 -1.07 -14.91 -27.14
N GLU A 349 -0.67 -15.44 -28.30
CA GLU A 349 -1.51 -15.45 -29.51
C GLU A 349 -2.64 -16.50 -29.46
N ASN A 350 -2.46 -17.50 -28.60
CA ASN A 350 -3.41 -18.60 -28.40
C ASN A 350 -4.40 -18.35 -27.26
N ARG A 351 -4.46 -17.14 -26.70
CA ARG A 351 -5.38 -16.79 -25.61
C ARG A 351 -6.84 -16.86 -26.05
N THR A 352 -7.72 -17.38 -25.19
CA THR A 352 -9.18 -17.24 -25.36
C THR A 352 -9.66 -15.88 -24.87
N ASN A 353 -10.91 -15.54 -25.18
CA ASN A 353 -11.52 -14.29 -24.73
C ASN A 353 -11.96 -14.30 -23.27
N ILE A 354 -11.80 -15.42 -22.53
CA ILE A 354 -12.21 -15.53 -21.12
C ILE A 354 -11.35 -14.60 -20.24
N SER A 355 -10.06 -14.44 -20.54
CA SER A 355 -9.19 -13.52 -19.82
C SER A 355 -8.08 -12.98 -20.71
N ASN A 356 -7.84 -11.68 -20.62
CA ASN A 356 -6.68 -11.00 -21.20
C ASN A 356 -5.64 -10.58 -20.14
N THR A 357 -5.78 -11.06 -18.91
CA THR A 357 -4.75 -10.94 -17.88
C THR A 357 -3.55 -11.82 -18.22
N LEU A 358 -2.38 -11.45 -17.72
CA LEU A 358 -1.11 -12.13 -17.98
C LEU A 358 -1.19 -13.64 -17.72
N PHE A 359 -0.53 -14.40 -18.60
CA PHE A 359 -0.23 -15.81 -18.42
C PHE A 359 1.24 -16.00 -18.74
N SER A 360 2.03 -16.42 -17.75
CA SER A 360 3.49 -16.45 -17.87
C SER A 360 4.03 -17.85 -17.79
N PHE A 361 4.89 -18.18 -18.75
CA PHE A 361 5.74 -19.36 -18.75
C PHE A 361 6.83 -19.20 -17.68
N PRO A 362 7.07 -20.19 -16.79
CA PRO A 362 7.99 -20.05 -15.67
C PRO A 362 9.48 -20.22 -16.01
N TYR A 363 9.82 -20.61 -17.23
CA TYR A 363 11.18 -20.97 -17.62
C TYR A 363 11.74 -20.01 -18.67
N PRO A 364 13.05 -19.72 -18.67
CA PRO A 364 14.07 -20.14 -17.70
C PRO A 364 13.96 -19.37 -16.36
N GLY A 365 14.61 -19.88 -15.32
CA GLY A 365 14.82 -19.19 -14.04
C GLY A 365 16.25 -18.67 -13.85
N TRP A 366 16.42 -17.73 -12.92
CA TRP A 366 17.72 -17.22 -12.49
C TRP A 366 18.12 -17.85 -11.15
N ASP A 367 19.21 -18.62 -11.13
CA ASP A 367 19.81 -19.13 -9.91
C ASP A 367 20.60 -18.04 -9.21
N VAL A 368 19.92 -17.38 -8.27
CA VAL A 368 20.54 -16.37 -7.40
C VAL A 368 21.02 -16.99 -6.09
N SER A 369 21.00 -18.33 -5.94
CA SER A 369 21.41 -18.97 -4.69
C SER A 369 22.85 -18.64 -4.30
N GLN A 370 23.74 -18.39 -5.27
CA GLN A 370 25.15 -18.09 -5.01
C GLN A 370 25.44 -16.59 -4.78
N VAL A 371 24.43 -15.72 -4.90
CA VAL A 371 24.59 -14.28 -4.64
C VAL A 371 24.88 -14.06 -3.15
N GLU A 372 25.86 -13.21 -2.83
CA GLU A 372 26.35 -13.00 -1.46
C GLU A 372 25.22 -12.58 -0.52
N GLU A 373 24.40 -11.60 -0.90
CA GLU A 373 23.27 -11.13 -0.12
C GLU A 373 22.23 -12.22 0.14
N VAL A 374 22.04 -13.14 -0.82
CA VAL A 374 21.17 -14.32 -0.65
C VAL A 374 21.79 -15.28 0.36
N GLN A 375 23.10 -15.49 0.31
CA GLN A 375 23.86 -16.32 1.25
C GLN A 375 23.99 -15.72 2.65
N GLU A 376 23.88 -14.41 2.80
CA GLU A 376 23.92 -13.73 4.10
C GLU A 376 22.53 -13.53 4.74
N ALA A 377 21.45 -13.61 3.98
CA ALA A 377 20.10 -13.35 4.49
C ALA A 377 19.68 -14.31 5.62
N ASP A 378 19.05 -13.79 6.67
CA ASP A 378 18.36 -14.58 7.68
C ASP A 378 17.01 -15.10 7.16
N ILE A 379 16.36 -14.32 6.29
CA ILE A 379 15.06 -14.63 5.68
C ILE A 379 15.14 -14.36 4.18
N ILE A 380 14.63 -15.30 3.37
CA ILE A 380 14.40 -15.11 1.94
C ILE A 380 12.90 -14.95 1.71
N GLN A 381 12.50 -13.83 1.11
CA GLN A 381 11.11 -13.53 0.81
C GLN A 381 10.90 -13.38 -0.70
N LEU A 382 10.00 -14.17 -1.27
CA LEU A 382 9.63 -14.10 -2.67
C LEU A 382 8.37 -13.24 -2.84
N HIS A 383 8.44 -12.29 -3.78
CA HIS A 383 7.31 -11.53 -4.30
C HIS A 383 7.30 -11.66 -5.82
N TRP A 384 6.11 -11.73 -6.44
CA TRP A 384 5.89 -11.73 -7.90
C TRP A 384 7.13 -12.09 -8.75
N VAL A 385 7.60 -13.33 -8.60
CA VAL A 385 8.84 -13.82 -9.24
C VAL A 385 8.62 -14.42 -10.62
N ALA A 386 7.42 -14.22 -11.20
CA ALA A 386 7.12 -14.68 -12.55
C ALA A 386 8.09 -14.04 -13.56
N MET A 387 8.61 -14.83 -14.50
CA MET A 387 9.66 -14.42 -15.45
C MET A 387 11.01 -14.04 -14.81
N PHE A 388 11.26 -14.48 -13.57
CA PHE A 388 12.54 -14.31 -12.88
C PHE A 388 12.97 -15.58 -12.15
N GLN A 389 12.07 -16.28 -11.47
CA GLN A 389 12.35 -17.55 -10.83
C GLN A 389 11.52 -18.66 -11.48
N SER A 390 12.17 -19.80 -11.72
CA SER A 390 11.50 -21.05 -12.10
C SER A 390 11.25 -21.92 -10.86
N PRO A 391 10.40 -22.96 -10.93
CA PRO A 391 10.27 -23.93 -9.85
C PRO A 391 11.63 -24.48 -9.39
N GLN A 392 12.54 -24.73 -10.33
CA GLN A 392 13.86 -25.28 -10.04
C GLN A 392 14.75 -24.28 -9.28
N THR A 393 14.73 -23.00 -9.64
CA THR A 393 15.52 -21.98 -8.93
C THR A 393 14.94 -21.67 -7.55
N VAL A 394 13.62 -21.74 -7.38
CA VAL A 394 12.99 -21.69 -6.04
C VAL A 394 13.43 -22.88 -5.18
N LYS A 395 13.53 -24.09 -5.73
CA LYS A 395 14.08 -25.26 -5.03
C LYS A 395 15.55 -25.08 -4.66
N GLN A 396 16.38 -24.48 -5.52
CA GLN A 396 17.77 -24.16 -5.21
C GLN A 396 17.87 -23.18 -4.04
N LEU A 397 17.04 -22.12 -4.01
CA LEU A 397 16.96 -21.20 -2.88
C LEU A 397 16.55 -21.92 -1.59
N SER A 398 15.58 -22.84 -1.65
CA SER A 398 15.14 -23.63 -0.50
C SER A 398 16.23 -24.54 0.04
N SER A 399 17.15 -25.02 -0.82
CA SER A 399 18.28 -25.85 -0.41
C SER A 399 19.29 -25.15 0.49
N LEU A 400 19.23 -23.81 0.59
CA LEU A 400 20.05 -23.03 1.54
C LEU A 400 19.63 -23.25 3.00
N GLY A 401 18.48 -23.88 3.26
CA GLY A 401 18.00 -24.18 4.62
C GLY A 401 17.48 -22.96 5.39
N LYS A 402 17.38 -21.81 4.72
CA LYS A 402 16.87 -20.55 5.29
C LYS A 402 15.34 -20.55 5.29
N PRO A 403 14.68 -19.87 6.23
CA PRO A 403 13.23 -19.73 6.18
C PRO A 403 12.85 -18.95 4.92
N MET A 404 11.91 -19.54 4.17
CA MET A 404 11.41 -18.95 2.94
C MET A 404 9.94 -18.57 3.08
N VAL A 405 9.65 -17.31 2.77
CA VAL A 405 8.30 -16.76 2.74
C VAL A 405 7.96 -16.40 1.30
N TRP A 406 6.80 -16.80 0.79
CA TRP A 406 6.32 -16.40 -0.52
C TRP A 406 5.02 -15.62 -0.38
N THR A 407 5.11 -14.29 -0.56
CA THR A 407 3.95 -13.42 -0.58
C THR A 407 3.33 -13.42 -1.98
N LEU A 408 2.11 -13.95 -2.09
CA LEU A 408 1.41 -14.09 -3.36
C LEU A 408 0.60 -12.83 -3.69
N HIS A 409 0.92 -12.22 -4.82
CA HIS A 409 0.19 -11.05 -5.33
C HIS A 409 -0.93 -11.44 -6.30
N ASP A 410 -0.88 -12.66 -6.82
CA ASP A 410 -1.81 -13.25 -7.77
C ASP A 410 -1.76 -14.79 -7.66
N MET A 411 -2.42 -15.50 -8.58
CA MET A 411 -2.56 -16.96 -8.56
C MET A 411 -1.44 -17.71 -9.29
N TRP A 412 -0.50 -17.02 -9.95
CA TRP A 412 0.48 -17.65 -10.84
C TRP A 412 1.32 -18.72 -10.14
N ALA A 413 1.66 -18.52 -8.88
CA ALA A 413 2.52 -19.42 -8.12
C ALA A 413 1.94 -20.85 -8.01
N PHE A 414 0.61 -21.01 -8.05
CA PHE A 414 -0.07 -22.30 -7.88
C PHE A 414 -0.98 -22.71 -9.05
N THR A 415 -0.88 -22.03 -10.19
CA THR A 415 -1.60 -22.40 -11.43
C THR A 415 -0.63 -22.92 -12.49
N GLY A 416 -1.19 -23.45 -13.59
CA GLY A 416 -0.45 -23.81 -14.81
C GLY A 416 0.10 -22.62 -15.62
N GLY A 417 0.03 -21.39 -15.11
CA GLY A 417 0.64 -20.20 -15.75
C GLY A 417 -0.26 -18.96 -15.80
N CYS A 418 -1.57 -19.08 -15.55
CA CYS A 418 -2.44 -17.91 -15.46
C CYS A 418 -2.24 -17.14 -14.14
N HIS A 419 -2.21 -15.81 -14.19
CA HIS A 419 -2.12 -14.99 -12.98
C HIS A 419 -3.46 -14.86 -12.26
N TYR A 420 -4.57 -14.92 -12.99
CA TYR A 420 -5.92 -14.97 -12.44
C TYR A 420 -6.71 -16.04 -13.19
N ALA A 421 -7.58 -16.74 -12.47
CA ALA A 421 -8.21 -17.94 -12.98
C ALA A 421 -9.41 -17.66 -13.90
N ALA A 422 -10.04 -16.49 -13.78
CA ALA A 422 -11.25 -16.14 -14.53
C ALA A 422 -12.33 -17.22 -14.40
N GLY A 423 -12.59 -17.63 -13.16
CA GLY A 423 -13.57 -18.67 -12.80
C GLY A 423 -13.11 -20.12 -12.99
N CYS A 424 -11.91 -20.37 -13.54
CA CYS A 424 -11.37 -21.73 -13.68
C CYS A 424 -10.93 -22.33 -12.34
N GLU A 425 -11.33 -23.55 -12.02
CA GLU A 425 -10.91 -24.26 -10.81
C GLU A 425 -9.80 -25.31 -11.06
N GLY A 426 -9.27 -25.40 -12.28
CA GLY A 426 -8.30 -26.44 -12.66
C GLY A 426 -7.02 -26.47 -11.81
N TYR A 427 -6.63 -25.34 -11.20
CA TYR A 427 -5.48 -25.25 -10.28
C TYR A 427 -5.66 -26.07 -8.98
N GLN A 428 -6.89 -26.48 -8.66
CA GLN A 428 -7.21 -27.33 -7.52
C GLN A 428 -6.85 -28.81 -7.78
N SER A 429 -6.63 -29.18 -9.05
CA SER A 429 -6.36 -30.56 -9.48
C SER A 429 -5.12 -30.66 -10.39
N SER A 430 -5.24 -30.26 -11.66
CA SER A 430 -4.23 -30.55 -12.69
C SER A 430 -4.02 -29.48 -13.76
N CYS A 431 -4.86 -28.44 -13.86
CA CYS A 431 -4.84 -27.48 -14.98
C CYS A 431 -4.97 -28.11 -16.38
N GLU A 432 -5.51 -29.33 -16.49
CA GLU A 432 -5.85 -29.97 -17.76
C GLU A 432 -6.94 -29.19 -18.51
N ASN A 433 -6.88 -29.18 -19.85
CA ASN A 433 -7.85 -28.50 -20.72
C ASN A 433 -8.05 -27.02 -20.34
N CYS A 434 -6.94 -26.28 -20.19
CA CYS A 434 -6.96 -24.89 -19.71
C CYS A 434 -7.88 -24.00 -20.58
N PRO A 435 -8.96 -23.42 -20.02
CA PRO A 435 -9.94 -22.66 -20.80
C PRO A 435 -9.41 -21.29 -21.25
N GLN A 436 -8.23 -20.88 -20.77
CA GLN A 436 -7.60 -19.63 -21.19
C GLN A 436 -6.71 -19.78 -22.43
N LEU A 437 -6.47 -21.01 -22.91
CA LEU A 437 -5.77 -21.32 -24.16
C LEU A 437 -6.76 -21.94 -25.16
N LYS A 438 -6.80 -21.44 -26.40
CA LYS A 438 -7.74 -21.93 -27.44
C LYS A 438 -7.40 -23.36 -27.83
N GLU A 439 -6.11 -23.64 -28.04
CA GLU A 439 -5.59 -24.96 -28.41
C GLU A 439 -4.39 -25.32 -27.53
N ASP A 440 -4.60 -26.17 -26.52
CA ASP A 440 -3.52 -26.71 -25.66
C ASP A 440 -3.29 -28.20 -25.94
N THR A 441 -3.06 -28.54 -27.21
CA THR A 441 -2.95 -29.94 -27.71
C THR A 441 -1.92 -30.78 -26.97
N PHE A 442 -0.89 -30.15 -26.41
CA PHE A 442 0.19 -30.84 -25.69
C PHE A 442 0.05 -30.78 -24.17
N GLY A 443 -0.95 -30.06 -23.63
CA GLY A 443 -1.18 -29.94 -22.20
C GLY A 443 -0.11 -29.10 -21.48
N LEU A 444 0.30 -27.96 -22.06
CA LEU A 444 1.30 -27.07 -21.49
C LEU A 444 0.92 -26.61 -20.08
N ALA A 445 -0.31 -26.15 -19.87
CA ALA A 445 -0.74 -25.65 -18.56
C ALA A 445 -0.72 -26.75 -17.50
N GLN A 446 -1.11 -27.97 -17.88
CA GLN A 446 -1.03 -29.15 -17.03
C GLN A 446 0.41 -29.50 -16.69
N ALA A 447 1.30 -29.52 -17.69
CA ALA A 447 2.72 -29.79 -17.50
C ALA A 447 3.38 -28.77 -16.56
N ILE A 448 3.04 -27.48 -16.68
CA ILE A 448 3.56 -26.43 -15.77
C ILE A 448 3.10 -26.66 -14.33
N LEU A 449 1.82 -26.98 -14.10
CA LEU A 449 1.34 -27.24 -12.75
C LEU A 449 1.95 -28.54 -12.19
N GLN A 450 2.07 -29.58 -13.02
CA GLN A 450 2.70 -30.84 -12.62
C GLN A 450 4.16 -30.64 -12.22
N ASP A 451 4.93 -29.86 -12.97
CA ASP A 451 6.30 -29.52 -12.59
C ASP A 451 6.38 -28.77 -11.27
N LYS A 452 5.51 -27.78 -11.06
CA LYS A 452 5.42 -27.07 -9.78
C LYS A 452 5.11 -28.05 -8.65
N LEU A 453 4.20 -28.99 -8.86
CA LEU A 453 3.89 -30.05 -7.90
C LEU A 453 5.12 -30.92 -7.64
N ASP A 454 5.79 -31.43 -8.66
CA ASP A 454 6.92 -32.34 -8.50
C ASP A 454 8.13 -31.68 -7.82
N ILE A 455 8.33 -30.38 -8.05
CA ILE A 455 9.52 -29.64 -7.60
C ILE A 455 9.28 -28.91 -6.28
N LEU A 456 8.12 -28.28 -6.11
CA LEU A 456 7.84 -27.40 -4.96
C LEU A 456 7.05 -28.12 -3.86
N SER A 457 6.40 -29.25 -4.14
CA SER A 457 5.72 -30.02 -3.08
C SER A 457 6.74 -30.54 -2.07
N GLY A 458 6.49 -30.26 -0.79
CA GLY A 458 7.37 -30.67 0.30
C GLY A 458 8.51 -29.71 0.61
N LEU A 459 8.69 -28.62 -0.15
CA LEU A 459 9.56 -27.52 0.29
C LEU A 459 8.95 -26.85 1.52
N ASN A 460 9.79 -26.44 2.48
CA ASN A 460 9.37 -25.71 3.67
C ASN A 460 9.14 -24.23 3.31
N LEU A 461 7.99 -23.95 2.71
CA LEU A 461 7.58 -22.61 2.27
C LEU A 461 6.42 -22.13 3.14
N THR A 462 6.54 -20.92 3.67
CA THR A 462 5.40 -20.22 4.24
C THR A 462 4.76 -19.32 3.20
N ILE A 463 3.48 -19.52 2.93
CA ILE A 463 2.72 -18.74 1.96
C ILE A 463 2.04 -17.58 2.69
N VAL A 464 2.21 -16.36 2.17
CA VAL A 464 1.50 -15.18 2.68
C VAL A 464 0.58 -14.66 1.59
N THR A 465 -0.65 -14.33 1.93
CA THR A 465 -1.60 -13.70 1.01
C THR A 465 -2.07 -12.35 1.57
N PRO A 466 -2.22 -11.30 0.72
CA PRO A 466 -2.78 -10.02 1.13
C PRO A 466 -4.25 -10.06 1.55
N SER A 467 -5.01 -11.06 1.10
CA SER A 467 -6.45 -11.18 1.35
C SER A 467 -6.85 -12.60 1.76
N HIS A 468 -8.02 -12.71 2.40
CA HIS A 468 -8.66 -13.99 2.70
C HIS A 468 -9.12 -14.71 1.43
N TRP A 469 -9.57 -13.98 0.41
CA TRP A 469 -9.96 -14.57 -0.87
C TRP A 469 -8.81 -15.36 -1.51
N LEU A 470 -7.62 -14.76 -1.61
CA LEU A 470 -6.47 -15.46 -2.18
C LEU A 470 -6.01 -16.60 -1.26
N ALA A 471 -6.10 -16.43 0.07
CA ALA A 471 -5.81 -17.52 1.02
C ALA A 471 -6.69 -18.74 0.77
N ASP A 472 -7.98 -18.53 0.51
CA ASP A 472 -8.94 -19.60 0.23
C ASP A 472 -8.66 -20.27 -1.12
N CYS A 473 -8.25 -19.52 -2.13
CA CYS A 473 -7.75 -20.09 -3.39
C CYS A 473 -6.50 -20.97 -3.14
N VAL A 474 -5.53 -20.50 -2.36
CA VAL A 474 -4.32 -21.27 -2.00
C VAL A 474 -4.67 -22.54 -1.24
N ARG A 475 -5.59 -22.47 -0.25
CA ARG A 475 -6.07 -23.63 0.51
C ARG A 475 -6.74 -24.70 -0.36
N LYS A 476 -7.35 -24.29 -1.47
CA LYS A 476 -7.97 -25.20 -2.45
C LYS A 476 -6.97 -25.70 -3.50
N SER A 477 -5.83 -25.02 -3.69
CA SER A 477 -4.87 -25.36 -4.73
C SER A 477 -4.26 -26.76 -4.52
N ALA A 478 -3.93 -27.44 -5.61
CA ALA A 478 -3.23 -28.73 -5.53
C ALA A 478 -1.85 -28.57 -4.85
N LEU A 479 -1.19 -27.44 -5.08
CA LEU A 479 0.21 -27.21 -4.74
C LEU A 479 0.46 -26.80 -3.28
N PHE A 480 -0.32 -25.85 -2.76
CA PHE A 480 -0.02 -25.19 -1.48
C PHE A 480 -1.02 -25.49 -0.36
N LYS A 481 -2.05 -26.32 -0.60
CA LYS A 481 -3.08 -26.68 0.39
C LYS A 481 -2.55 -27.24 1.73
N HIS A 482 -1.33 -27.78 1.74
CA HIS A 482 -0.70 -28.34 2.93
C HIS A 482 0.41 -27.46 3.52
N GLN A 483 0.67 -26.29 2.92
CA GLN A 483 1.65 -25.35 3.43
C GLN A 483 1.05 -24.48 4.55
N ARG A 484 1.93 -23.84 5.33
CA ARG A 484 1.51 -22.77 6.24
C ARG A 484 1.04 -21.57 5.42
N ILE A 485 -0.17 -21.08 5.71
CA ILE A 485 -0.81 -19.96 4.99
C ILE A 485 -1.15 -18.87 6.00
N GLU A 486 -0.57 -17.69 5.81
CA GLU A 486 -0.80 -16.50 6.62
C GLU A 486 -1.49 -15.42 5.79
N VAL A 487 -2.40 -14.65 6.41
CA VAL A 487 -3.02 -13.49 5.77
C VAL A 487 -2.41 -12.23 6.36
N ILE A 488 -1.61 -11.52 5.57
CA ILE A 488 -0.99 -10.25 5.95
C ILE A 488 -1.28 -9.23 4.85
N PRO A 489 -2.13 -8.22 5.08
CA PRO A 489 -2.54 -7.27 4.06
C PRO A 489 -1.38 -6.41 3.54
N ASN A 490 -1.57 -5.80 2.37
CA ASN A 490 -0.65 -4.81 1.83
C ASN A 490 -0.64 -3.55 2.70
N GLY A 491 0.55 -2.99 2.93
CA GLY A 491 0.71 -1.69 3.54
C GLY A 491 0.48 -0.55 2.53
N ILE A 492 0.23 0.66 3.03
CA ILE A 492 0.15 1.90 2.25
C ILE A 492 0.92 3.04 2.95
N GLU A 493 1.49 3.96 2.16
CA GLU A 493 2.14 5.19 2.63
C GLU A 493 1.08 6.20 3.12
N THR A 494 0.54 5.99 4.33
CA THR A 494 -0.51 6.84 4.92
C THR A 494 -0.07 8.30 5.16
N ASP A 495 1.23 8.56 5.10
CA ASP A 495 1.87 9.87 5.16
C ASP A 495 1.95 10.59 3.79
N ILE A 496 1.87 9.85 2.68
CA ILE A 496 1.81 10.41 1.31
C ILE A 496 0.36 10.51 0.84
N PHE A 497 -0.40 9.40 0.95
CA PHE A 497 -1.81 9.34 0.59
C PHE A 497 -2.66 9.94 1.69
N ILE A 498 -2.59 11.26 1.85
CA ILE A 498 -3.32 12.05 2.85
C ILE A 498 -4.57 12.70 2.24
N PRO A 499 -5.63 12.91 3.04
CA PRO A 499 -6.78 13.69 2.59
C PRO A 499 -6.40 15.14 2.34
N ILE A 500 -6.62 15.62 1.12
CA ILE A 500 -6.51 17.03 0.75
C ILE A 500 -7.91 17.64 0.78
N PRO A 501 -8.11 18.88 1.27
CA PRO A 501 -9.41 19.54 1.23
C PRO A 501 -10.02 19.47 -0.17
N LYS A 502 -11.15 18.78 -0.31
CA LYS A 502 -11.75 18.38 -1.60
C LYS A 502 -11.93 19.54 -2.58
N ALA A 503 -12.34 20.71 -2.09
CA ALA A 503 -12.47 21.91 -2.91
C ALA A 503 -11.13 22.32 -3.58
N LYS A 504 -10.02 22.23 -2.85
CA LYS A 504 -8.67 22.52 -3.37
C LYS A 504 -8.21 21.44 -4.37
N ALA A 505 -8.48 20.18 -4.06
CA ALA A 505 -8.14 19.06 -4.96
C ALA A 505 -8.93 19.14 -6.29
N LYS A 506 -10.21 19.54 -6.24
CA LYS A 506 -11.02 19.79 -7.45
C LYS A 506 -10.51 20.99 -8.24
N GLU A 507 -10.16 22.09 -7.56
CA GLU A 507 -9.61 23.29 -8.20
C GLU A 507 -8.30 22.99 -8.97
N SER A 508 -7.41 22.17 -8.41
CA SER A 508 -6.15 21.79 -9.09
C SER A 508 -6.34 20.99 -10.38
N LEU A 509 -7.55 20.46 -10.61
CA LEU A 509 -7.96 19.74 -11.82
C LEU A 509 -8.92 20.56 -12.70
N GLY A 510 -9.17 21.83 -12.37
CA GLY A 510 -10.12 22.68 -13.11
C GLY A 510 -11.59 22.29 -12.91
N ILE A 511 -11.91 21.63 -11.80
CA ILE A 511 -13.26 21.17 -11.45
C ILE A 511 -13.89 22.13 -10.44
N LYS A 512 -15.17 22.47 -10.63
CA LYS A 512 -15.90 23.33 -9.69
C LYS A 512 -16.08 22.61 -8.33
N PRO A 513 -15.96 23.29 -7.18
CA PRO A 513 -16.01 22.65 -5.87
C PRO A 513 -17.27 21.80 -5.59
N ASN A 514 -18.42 22.23 -6.09
CA ASN A 514 -19.72 21.58 -5.86
C ASN A 514 -20.07 20.51 -6.92
N THR A 515 -19.19 20.22 -7.88
CA THR A 515 -19.41 19.14 -8.86
C THR A 515 -19.20 17.79 -8.17
N PHE A 516 -20.14 16.86 -8.29
CA PHE A 516 -19.99 15.48 -7.84
C PHE A 516 -19.04 14.71 -8.76
N THR A 517 -17.98 14.12 -8.22
CA THR A 517 -16.93 13.46 -9.02
C THR A 517 -16.87 11.96 -8.74
N LEU A 518 -17.00 11.16 -9.80
CA LEU A 518 -16.76 9.72 -9.76
C LEU A 518 -15.36 9.47 -10.28
N LEU A 519 -14.52 8.73 -9.54
CA LEU A 519 -13.18 8.38 -9.97
C LEU A 519 -13.12 6.91 -10.35
N ILE A 520 -12.45 6.64 -11.46
CA ILE A 520 -12.12 5.31 -11.94
C ILE A 520 -10.64 5.28 -12.30
N GLY A 521 -9.99 4.14 -12.13
CA GLY A 521 -8.59 4.03 -12.48
C GLY A 521 -8.06 2.62 -12.39
N ALA A 522 -7.28 2.28 -13.42
CA ALA A 522 -6.52 1.05 -13.53
C ALA A 522 -5.30 1.31 -14.42
N ASP A 523 -4.26 0.48 -14.28
CA ASP A 523 -3.09 0.56 -15.16
C ASP A 523 -3.49 0.42 -16.64
N ASN A 524 -4.41 -0.49 -16.93
CA ASN A 524 -5.03 -0.67 -18.25
C ASN A 524 -6.53 -0.93 -18.14
N GLY A 525 -7.35 -0.03 -18.67
CA GLY A 525 -8.81 -0.13 -18.64
C GLY A 525 -9.39 -1.20 -19.57
N ASN A 526 -8.58 -1.77 -20.46
CA ASN A 526 -8.98 -2.91 -21.28
C ASN A 526 -8.82 -4.25 -20.56
N GLU A 527 -8.23 -4.29 -19.36
CA GLU A 527 -8.09 -5.54 -18.61
C GLU A 527 -9.48 -6.00 -18.11
N LYS A 528 -9.99 -7.12 -18.63
CA LYS A 528 -11.37 -7.56 -18.41
C LYS A 528 -11.73 -7.72 -16.94
N ARG A 529 -10.81 -8.26 -16.14
CA ARG A 529 -11.03 -8.45 -14.70
C ARG A 529 -11.23 -7.15 -13.93
N LYS A 530 -10.96 -5.98 -14.53
CA LYS A 530 -11.22 -4.67 -13.91
C LYS A 530 -12.68 -4.21 -14.06
N GLY A 531 -13.47 -4.93 -14.86
CA GLY A 531 -14.91 -4.78 -15.00
C GLY A 531 -15.38 -3.43 -15.56
N PHE A 532 -14.63 -2.90 -16.53
CA PHE A 532 -15.01 -1.66 -17.22
C PHE A 532 -16.36 -1.79 -17.93
N GLU A 533 -16.69 -2.94 -18.52
CA GLU A 533 -17.99 -3.16 -19.15
C GLU A 533 -19.14 -3.06 -18.12
N GLU A 534 -18.97 -3.66 -16.94
CA GLU A 534 -19.93 -3.64 -15.84
C GLU A 534 -20.14 -2.23 -15.30
N MET A 535 -19.06 -1.44 -15.27
CA MET A 535 -19.10 -0.02 -14.92
C MET A 535 -19.91 0.79 -15.92
N LEU A 536 -19.67 0.62 -17.22
CA LEU A 536 -20.40 1.34 -18.27
C LEU A 536 -21.90 1.04 -18.18
N LYS A 537 -22.27 -0.25 -18.00
CA LYS A 537 -23.65 -0.68 -17.74
C LYS A 537 -24.25 0.02 -16.52
N ALA A 538 -23.51 0.14 -15.42
CA ALA A 538 -23.97 0.81 -14.21
C ALA A 538 -24.17 2.33 -14.41
N LEU A 539 -23.26 2.98 -15.15
CA LEU A 539 -23.38 4.41 -15.47
C LEU A 539 -24.55 4.68 -16.44
N SER A 540 -24.80 3.80 -17.41
CA SER A 540 -26.00 3.89 -18.25
C SER A 540 -27.28 3.83 -17.41
N VAL A 541 -27.36 2.93 -16.42
CA VAL A 541 -28.49 2.88 -15.48
C VAL A 541 -28.59 4.15 -14.63
N CYS A 542 -27.46 4.76 -14.24
CA CYS A 542 -27.48 6.04 -13.53
C CYS A 542 -28.07 7.17 -14.39
N LEU A 543 -27.83 7.17 -15.70
CA LEU A 543 -28.37 8.16 -16.63
C LEU A 543 -29.89 8.04 -16.86
N GLU A 544 -30.50 6.91 -16.49
CA GLU A 544 -31.96 6.76 -16.47
C GLU A 544 -32.61 7.51 -15.29
N ASP A 545 -31.84 7.87 -14.25
CA ASP A 545 -32.33 8.70 -13.15
C ASP A 545 -32.40 10.17 -13.57
N GLU A 546 -33.61 10.75 -13.56
CA GLU A 546 -33.86 12.13 -14.01
C GLU A 546 -32.96 13.17 -13.33
N LYS A 547 -32.72 13.02 -12.01
CA LYS A 547 -31.91 13.99 -11.25
C LYS A 547 -30.43 13.88 -11.59
N PHE A 548 -29.92 12.66 -11.71
CA PHE A 548 -28.54 12.42 -12.12
C PHE A 548 -28.30 12.92 -13.54
N SER A 549 -29.18 12.56 -14.49
CA SER A 549 -29.11 13.00 -15.88
C SER A 549 -29.16 14.53 -16.01
N GLN A 550 -30.05 15.20 -15.29
CA GLN A 550 -30.11 16.66 -15.26
C GLN A 550 -28.82 17.28 -14.68
N ALA A 551 -28.25 16.70 -13.63
CA ALA A 551 -27.01 17.18 -13.04
C ALA A 551 -25.81 16.99 -13.99
N VAL A 552 -25.78 15.90 -14.75
CA VAL A 552 -24.79 15.67 -15.82
C VAL A 552 -24.88 16.76 -16.89
N GLN A 553 -26.08 17.05 -17.40
CA GLN A 553 -26.32 18.12 -18.40
C GLN A 553 -25.91 19.52 -17.90
N GLN A 554 -25.97 19.74 -16.58
CA GLN A 554 -25.57 21.00 -15.93
C GLN A 554 -24.09 21.02 -15.53
N GLU A 555 -23.30 20.02 -15.93
CA GLU A 555 -21.89 19.82 -15.53
C GLU A 555 -21.67 19.77 -14.00
N GLN A 556 -22.69 19.34 -13.25
CA GLN A 556 -22.63 19.10 -11.82
C GLN A 556 -22.17 17.68 -11.48
N VAL A 557 -22.01 16.82 -12.48
CA VAL A 557 -21.40 15.48 -12.34
C VAL A 557 -20.26 15.35 -13.35
N LYS A 558 -19.11 14.82 -12.93
CA LYS A 558 -17.99 14.50 -13.81
C LYS A 558 -17.39 13.13 -13.49
N LEU A 559 -16.94 12.43 -14.53
CA LEU A 559 -16.16 11.21 -14.41
C LEU A 559 -14.68 11.54 -14.54
N LEU A 560 -13.89 11.11 -13.57
CA LEU A 560 -12.44 11.26 -13.55
C LEU A 560 -11.81 9.91 -13.86
N CYS A 561 -10.87 9.87 -14.80
CA CYS A 561 -10.20 8.63 -15.17
C CYS A 561 -8.69 8.82 -15.19
N PHE A 562 -7.96 7.98 -14.46
CA PHE A 562 -6.50 7.87 -14.59
C PHE A 562 -6.09 6.48 -15.11
N GLY A 563 -4.88 6.40 -15.67
CA GLY A 563 -4.36 5.23 -16.37
C GLY A 563 -4.66 5.27 -17.87
N LEU A 564 -4.75 4.09 -18.49
CA LEU A 564 -5.10 3.94 -19.90
C LEU A 564 -6.61 3.67 -20.03
N PRO A 565 -7.44 4.66 -20.38
CA PRO A 565 -8.88 4.46 -20.51
C PRO A 565 -9.24 3.56 -21.69
N ASN A 566 -10.39 2.89 -21.61
CA ASN A 566 -11.03 2.24 -22.75
C ASN A 566 -11.69 3.33 -23.63
N ASP A 567 -11.59 3.21 -24.96
CA ASP A 567 -12.20 4.14 -25.92
C ASP A 567 -13.73 4.26 -25.75
N GLU A 568 -14.38 3.21 -25.24
CA GLU A 568 -15.81 3.18 -24.93
C GLU A 568 -16.21 4.17 -23.82
N LEU A 569 -15.26 4.69 -23.03
CA LEU A 569 -15.55 5.68 -21.99
C LEU A 569 -16.18 6.96 -22.55
N ASN A 570 -15.82 7.33 -23.78
CA ASN A 570 -16.37 8.50 -24.47
C ASN A 570 -17.76 8.25 -25.07
N SER A 571 -18.28 7.01 -25.02
CA SER A 571 -19.62 6.68 -25.52
C SER A 571 -20.74 7.07 -24.56
N LEU A 572 -20.41 7.36 -23.29
CA LEU A 572 -21.37 7.82 -22.31
C LEU A 572 -21.54 9.35 -22.39
N ASP A 573 -22.79 9.82 -22.26
CA ASP A 573 -23.12 11.24 -22.18
C ASP A 573 -22.74 11.88 -20.81
N ILE A 574 -21.61 11.47 -20.22
CA ILE A 574 -21.08 12.01 -18.96
C ILE A 574 -19.76 12.73 -19.27
N PRO A 575 -19.57 14.00 -18.87
CA PRO A 575 -18.30 14.69 -19.08
C PRO A 575 -17.13 13.97 -18.38
N VAL A 576 -16.13 13.56 -19.17
CA VAL A 576 -14.94 12.85 -18.71
C VAL A 576 -13.75 13.79 -18.60
N VAL A 577 -13.04 13.72 -17.47
CA VAL A 577 -11.71 14.31 -17.29
C VAL A 577 -10.69 13.16 -17.32
N SER A 578 -10.03 13.00 -18.46
CA SER A 578 -8.94 12.04 -18.62
C SER A 578 -7.65 12.63 -18.07
N LEU A 579 -7.06 11.97 -17.08
CA LEU A 579 -5.85 12.38 -16.37
C LEU A 579 -4.60 11.64 -16.89
N GLY A 580 -4.79 10.63 -17.75
CA GLY A 580 -3.72 9.79 -18.28
C GLY A 580 -3.00 8.99 -17.19
N GLN A 581 -1.82 8.47 -17.53
CA GLN A 581 -0.94 7.80 -16.55
C GLN A 581 -0.31 8.83 -15.62
N ILE A 582 -0.36 8.57 -14.32
CA ILE A 582 0.15 9.44 -13.27
C ILE A 582 1.33 8.74 -12.59
N ASN A 583 2.51 9.39 -12.64
CA ASN A 583 3.76 8.83 -12.12
C ASN A 583 4.23 9.45 -10.79
N SER A 584 3.42 10.32 -10.18
CA SER A 584 3.69 10.93 -8.86
C SER A 584 2.59 10.51 -7.88
N ASP A 585 3.01 10.01 -6.73
CA ASP A 585 2.11 9.56 -5.68
C ASP A 585 1.37 10.76 -5.04
N GLU A 586 2.00 11.93 -4.95
CA GLU A 586 1.37 13.16 -4.48
C GLU A 586 0.26 13.61 -5.45
N LYS A 587 0.52 13.56 -6.75
CA LYS A 587 -0.51 13.88 -7.75
C LYS A 587 -1.64 12.87 -7.72
N LEU A 588 -1.33 11.60 -7.50
CA LEU A 588 -2.34 10.56 -7.36
C LEU A 588 -3.19 10.76 -6.10
N ALA A 589 -2.58 11.18 -4.98
CA ALA A 589 -3.30 11.56 -3.76
C ALA A 589 -4.22 12.77 -3.95
N GLU A 590 -3.81 13.78 -4.74
CA GLU A 590 -4.69 14.88 -5.17
C GLU A 590 -5.89 14.36 -5.96
N VAL A 591 -5.66 13.44 -6.91
CA VAL A 591 -6.71 12.87 -7.75
C VAL A 591 -7.70 12.08 -6.90
N TYR A 592 -7.23 11.21 -6.01
CA TYR A 592 -8.11 10.50 -5.07
C TYR A 592 -8.91 11.48 -4.21
N SER A 593 -8.27 12.51 -3.65
CA SER A 593 -8.94 13.52 -2.80
C SER A 593 -9.94 14.40 -3.55
N SER A 594 -9.79 14.53 -4.87
CA SER A 594 -10.71 15.29 -5.73
C SER A 594 -12.02 14.54 -5.99
N ALA A 595 -12.04 13.22 -5.78
CA ALA A 595 -13.18 12.35 -6.03
C ALA A 595 -14.18 12.36 -4.86
N ASP A 596 -15.47 12.27 -5.17
CA ASP A 596 -16.50 11.97 -4.18
C ASP A 596 -16.58 10.49 -3.89
N ILE A 597 -16.46 9.66 -4.92
CA ILE A 597 -16.42 8.21 -4.81
C ILE A 597 -15.36 7.62 -5.75
N PHE A 598 -14.71 6.54 -5.32
CA PHE A 598 -13.90 5.71 -6.20
C PHE A 598 -14.67 4.44 -6.55
N VAL A 599 -14.94 4.24 -7.84
CA VAL A 599 -15.67 3.07 -8.34
C VAL A 599 -14.65 2.03 -8.78
N LEU A 600 -14.67 0.87 -8.13
CA LEU A 600 -13.78 -0.25 -8.40
C LEU A 600 -14.59 -1.51 -8.74
N PRO A 601 -15.06 -1.65 -10.00
CA PRO A 601 -15.96 -2.72 -10.43
C PRO A 601 -15.19 -3.97 -10.84
N SER A 602 -14.10 -4.29 -10.14
CA SER A 602 -13.27 -5.44 -10.50
C SER A 602 -14.05 -6.75 -10.36
N LEU A 603 -13.81 -7.67 -11.28
CA LEU A 603 -14.33 -9.05 -11.28
C LEU A 603 -13.38 -10.02 -10.58
N GLU A 604 -12.08 -9.73 -10.57
CA GLU A 604 -11.08 -10.43 -9.76
C GLU A 604 -9.97 -9.44 -9.36
N ASP A 605 -9.75 -9.29 -8.04
CA ASP A 605 -8.64 -8.46 -7.53
C ASP A 605 -8.20 -8.90 -6.13
N ASN A 606 -6.92 -9.14 -5.93
CA ASN A 606 -6.44 -9.69 -4.66
C ASN A 606 -6.60 -8.71 -3.50
N LEU A 607 -5.86 -7.61 -3.48
CA LEU A 607 -6.02 -6.53 -2.51
C LEU A 607 -5.54 -5.25 -3.20
N PRO A 608 -6.40 -4.63 -4.03
CA PRO A 608 -5.98 -3.56 -4.94
C PRO A 608 -5.40 -2.37 -4.18
N ASN A 609 -4.18 -1.97 -4.56
CA ASN A 609 -3.53 -0.79 -3.99
C ASN A 609 -4.35 0.49 -4.20
N THR A 610 -5.02 0.62 -5.35
CA THR A 610 -5.84 1.79 -5.66
C THR A 610 -7.02 1.97 -4.69
N MET A 611 -7.58 0.87 -4.17
CA MET A 611 -8.58 0.91 -3.11
C MET A 611 -7.97 1.47 -1.82
N LEU A 612 -6.82 0.94 -1.38
CA LEU A 612 -6.16 1.39 -0.15
C LEU A 612 -5.73 2.86 -0.24
N GLU A 613 -5.18 3.27 -1.39
CA GLU A 613 -4.77 4.64 -1.68
C GLU A 613 -5.96 5.61 -1.63
N SER A 614 -7.04 5.26 -2.34
CA SER A 614 -8.27 6.06 -2.36
C SER A 614 -8.85 6.26 -0.97
N MET A 615 -8.96 5.17 -0.21
CA MET A 615 -9.48 5.20 1.15
C MET A 615 -8.55 5.95 2.12
N SER A 616 -7.24 5.87 1.93
CA SER A 616 -6.25 6.63 2.71
C SER A 616 -6.37 8.14 2.49
N CYS A 617 -6.76 8.57 1.28
CA CYS A 617 -7.10 9.96 0.97
C CYS A 617 -8.51 10.37 1.42
N GLY A 618 -9.25 9.50 2.11
CA GLY A 618 -10.59 9.78 2.60
C GLY A 618 -11.68 9.71 1.53
N THR A 619 -11.43 8.97 0.45
CA THR A 619 -12.41 8.75 -0.62
C THR A 619 -13.04 7.37 -0.47
N PRO A 620 -14.38 7.28 -0.30
CA PRO A 620 -15.09 6.01 -0.20
C PRO A 620 -14.98 5.17 -1.46
N VAL A 621 -14.98 3.84 -1.29
CA VAL A 621 -14.92 2.89 -2.40
C VAL A 621 -16.27 2.21 -2.61
N ILE A 622 -16.69 2.10 -3.86
CA ILE A 622 -17.87 1.36 -4.29
C ILE A 622 -17.44 0.32 -5.32
N GLY A 623 -17.81 -0.95 -5.12
CA GLY A 623 -17.37 -2.03 -6.01
C GLY A 623 -18.15 -3.32 -5.85
N PHE A 624 -17.65 -4.38 -6.46
CA PHE A 624 -18.22 -5.72 -6.31
C PHE A 624 -17.66 -6.43 -5.07
N GLU A 625 -18.47 -7.30 -4.47
CA GLU A 625 -18.08 -8.19 -3.38
C GLU A 625 -17.20 -9.33 -3.93
N VAL A 626 -15.94 -9.01 -4.22
CA VAL A 626 -14.98 -9.97 -4.77
C VAL A 626 -13.56 -9.68 -4.31
N GLY A 627 -12.73 -10.73 -4.32
CA GLY A 627 -11.33 -10.56 -4.01
C GLY A 627 -11.11 -10.12 -2.57
N GLY A 628 -10.16 -9.21 -2.34
CA GLY A 628 -9.90 -8.63 -1.01
C GLY A 628 -10.67 -7.34 -0.72
N LEU A 629 -11.61 -6.91 -1.58
CA LEU A 629 -12.46 -5.77 -1.28
C LEU A 629 -13.26 -5.98 0.04
N PRO A 630 -13.89 -7.14 0.29
CA PRO A 630 -14.66 -7.40 1.52
C PRO A 630 -13.82 -7.36 2.81
N ASP A 631 -12.51 -7.59 2.71
CA ASP A 631 -11.60 -7.53 3.86
C ASP A 631 -11.53 -6.10 4.41
N VAL A 632 -11.60 -5.09 3.52
CA VAL A 632 -11.36 -3.67 3.84
C VAL A 632 -12.65 -2.83 3.82
N VAL A 633 -13.49 -3.01 2.80
CA VAL A 633 -14.69 -2.18 2.59
C VAL A 633 -15.83 -2.71 3.45
N LYS A 634 -16.33 -1.85 4.34
CA LYS A 634 -17.44 -2.15 5.25
C LYS A 634 -18.63 -1.29 4.88
N GLU A 635 -19.74 -1.97 4.59
CA GLU A 635 -21.01 -1.42 4.13
C GLU A 635 -21.46 -0.19 4.96
N ASN A 636 -21.61 0.96 4.31
CA ASN A 636 -21.97 2.27 4.90
C ASN A 636 -21.01 2.80 5.98
N VAL A 637 -19.85 2.17 6.18
CA VAL A 637 -18.81 2.63 7.11
C VAL A 637 -17.62 3.19 6.35
N THR A 638 -17.07 2.42 5.40
CA THR A 638 -15.92 2.82 4.56
C THR A 638 -16.19 2.73 3.06
N GLY A 639 -17.42 2.36 2.69
CA GLY A 639 -17.84 2.20 1.30
C GLY A 639 -19.03 1.24 1.21
N ASN A 640 -19.29 0.74 0.01
CA ASN A 640 -20.37 -0.21 -0.25
C ASN A 640 -19.93 -1.24 -1.28
N LEU A 641 -20.25 -2.50 -1.02
CA LEU A 641 -20.04 -3.59 -1.95
C LEU A 641 -21.38 -4.14 -2.40
N VAL A 642 -21.48 -4.49 -3.67
CA VAL A 642 -22.68 -5.11 -4.25
C VAL A 642 -22.34 -6.50 -4.80
N PRO A 643 -23.32 -7.40 -4.99
CA PRO A 643 -23.07 -8.71 -5.57
C PRO A 643 -22.33 -8.60 -6.91
N LEU A 644 -21.39 -9.53 -7.13
CA LEU A 644 -20.56 -9.60 -8.34
C LEU A 644 -21.40 -9.52 -9.63
N GLU A 645 -20.93 -8.75 -10.61
CA GLU A 645 -21.58 -8.51 -11.92
C GLU A 645 -22.97 -7.83 -11.86
N ASN A 646 -23.43 -7.38 -10.69
CA ASN A 646 -24.72 -6.70 -10.57
C ASN A 646 -24.60 -5.18 -10.82
N SER A 647 -24.47 -4.79 -12.09
CA SER A 647 -24.36 -3.38 -12.52
C SER A 647 -25.55 -2.51 -12.07
N SER A 648 -26.76 -3.05 -11.99
CA SER A 648 -27.92 -2.30 -11.51
C SER A 648 -27.81 -1.96 -10.03
N ALA A 649 -27.36 -2.91 -9.18
CA ALA A 649 -27.09 -2.64 -7.78
C ALA A 649 -25.96 -1.62 -7.61
N LEU A 650 -24.89 -1.73 -8.42
CA LEU A 650 -23.80 -0.77 -8.44
C LEU A 650 -24.30 0.66 -8.73
N ALA A 651 -25.18 0.80 -9.72
CA ALA A 651 -25.82 2.07 -10.07
C ALA A 651 -26.65 2.65 -8.91
N GLN A 652 -27.44 1.81 -8.21
CA GLN A 652 -28.25 2.29 -7.08
C GLN A 652 -27.38 2.83 -5.93
N VAL A 653 -26.24 2.20 -5.66
CA VAL A 653 -25.28 2.68 -4.66
C VAL A 653 -24.68 4.01 -5.11
N ILE A 654 -24.24 4.14 -6.36
CA ILE A 654 -23.72 5.41 -6.92
C ILE A 654 -24.75 6.53 -6.76
N LEU A 655 -26.00 6.29 -7.15
CA LEU A 655 -27.10 7.25 -7.02
C LEU A 655 -27.37 7.63 -5.56
N SER A 656 -27.22 6.69 -4.63
CA SER A 656 -27.39 6.98 -3.19
C SER A 656 -26.33 7.94 -2.66
N TYR A 657 -25.08 7.82 -3.12
CA TYR A 657 -23.98 8.73 -2.75
C TYR A 657 -24.16 10.11 -3.38
N PHE A 658 -24.53 10.15 -4.66
CA PHE A 658 -24.85 11.40 -5.36
C PHE A 658 -25.91 12.22 -4.63
N ARG A 659 -26.94 11.57 -4.08
CA ARG A 659 -28.03 12.23 -3.35
C ARG A 659 -27.69 12.63 -1.91
N SER A 660 -26.53 12.23 -1.36
CA SER A 660 -26.19 12.43 0.06
C SER A 660 -24.72 12.83 0.28
N PRO A 661 -24.31 14.05 -0.12
CA PRO A 661 -22.92 14.52 0.03
C PRO A 661 -22.35 14.44 1.45
N GLN A 662 -23.17 14.71 2.48
CA GLN A 662 -22.71 14.62 3.88
C GLN A 662 -22.30 13.20 4.27
N LYS A 663 -23.06 12.20 3.80
CA LYS A 663 -22.77 10.77 4.02
C LYS A 663 -21.40 10.41 3.43
N VAL A 664 -21.08 10.95 2.25
CA VAL A 664 -19.79 10.72 1.58
C VAL A 664 -18.63 11.22 2.43
N GLU A 665 -18.76 12.41 3.03
CA GLU A 665 -17.73 12.99 3.89
C GLU A 665 -17.48 12.18 5.16
N ASP A 666 -18.55 11.73 5.82
CA ASP A 666 -18.45 10.94 7.06
C ASP A 666 -17.83 9.57 6.81
N ILE A 667 -18.22 8.89 5.72
CA ILE A 667 -17.60 7.63 5.29
C ILE A 667 -16.12 7.84 4.94
N GLY A 668 -15.78 8.96 4.30
CA GLY A 668 -14.39 9.31 3.99
C GLY A 668 -13.50 9.43 5.23
N LYS A 669 -14.02 10.01 6.32
CA LYS A 669 -13.29 10.08 7.60
C LYS A 669 -13.02 8.70 8.19
N ASN A 670 -14.02 7.80 8.13
CA ASN A 670 -13.86 6.42 8.58
C ASN A 670 -12.84 5.65 7.73
N CYS A 671 -12.82 5.88 6.40
CA CYS A 671 -11.80 5.31 5.52
C CYS A 671 -10.41 5.68 6.02
N ARG A 672 -10.14 6.99 6.20
CA ARG A 672 -8.83 7.46 6.67
C ARG A 672 -8.41 6.79 7.97
N GLN A 673 -9.30 6.77 8.96
CA GLN A 673 -9.03 6.17 10.26
C GLN A 673 -8.67 4.69 10.15
N LEU A 674 -9.46 3.91 9.38
CA LEU A 674 -9.21 2.48 9.17
C LEU A 674 -7.81 2.23 8.59
N LEU A 675 -7.40 3.01 7.59
CA LEU A 675 -6.13 2.84 6.88
C LEU A 675 -4.94 3.19 7.77
N GLU A 676 -5.03 4.27 8.57
CA GLU A 676 -3.99 4.64 9.54
C GLU A 676 -3.79 3.57 10.61
N GLU A 677 -4.89 3.01 11.13
CA GLU A 677 -4.86 2.03 12.22
C GLU A 677 -4.35 0.66 11.78
N ASN A 678 -4.69 0.21 10.55
CA ASN A 678 -4.53 -1.20 10.18
C ASN A 678 -3.67 -1.45 8.93
N TYR A 679 -3.41 -0.44 8.11
CA TYR A 679 -2.77 -0.63 6.79
C TYR A 679 -1.53 0.25 6.57
N SER A 680 -1.04 0.98 7.58
CA SER A 680 0.24 1.70 7.42
C SER A 680 1.41 0.74 7.17
N LEU A 681 2.47 1.22 6.51
CA LEU A 681 3.69 0.42 6.29
C LEU A 681 4.24 -0.18 7.59
N SER A 682 4.15 0.57 8.69
CA SER A 682 4.62 0.13 10.00
C SER A 682 3.83 -1.07 10.53
N VAL A 683 2.51 -1.08 10.34
CA VAL A 683 1.64 -2.18 10.77
C VAL A 683 1.94 -3.44 9.97
N GLN A 684 2.07 -3.31 8.64
CA GLN A 684 2.46 -4.41 7.78
C GLN A 684 3.83 -4.98 8.17
N ALA A 685 4.84 -4.12 8.31
CA ALA A 685 6.19 -4.53 8.67
C ALA A 685 6.21 -5.30 9.99
N GLN A 686 5.53 -4.80 11.03
CA GLN A 686 5.46 -5.49 12.31
C GLN A 686 4.82 -6.88 12.20
N ALA A 687 3.79 -7.07 11.36
CA ALA A 687 3.19 -8.37 11.11
C ALA A 687 4.16 -9.36 10.41
N TYR A 688 5.03 -8.87 9.53
CA TYR A 688 6.07 -9.69 8.89
C TYR A 688 7.24 -9.99 9.81
N LEU A 689 7.74 -9.02 10.59
CA LEU A 689 8.82 -9.27 11.58
C LEU A 689 8.44 -10.37 12.55
N LYS A 690 7.20 -10.26 12.98
CA LYS A 690 6.48 -11.25 13.74
C LYS A 690 6.59 -12.65 13.09
N LEU A 691 6.14 -12.78 11.85
CA LEU A 691 6.25 -14.03 11.12
C LEU A 691 7.71 -14.53 11.04
N TYR A 692 8.66 -13.64 10.74
CA TYR A 692 10.07 -14.01 10.60
C TYR A 692 10.69 -14.55 11.87
N GLN A 693 10.40 -13.92 13.01
CA GLN A 693 10.92 -14.38 14.30
C GLN A 693 10.34 -15.73 14.69
N ASP A 694 9.05 -15.96 14.40
CA ASP A 694 8.43 -17.27 14.60
C ASP A 694 9.08 -18.35 13.73
N LEU A 695 9.36 -18.05 12.45
CA LEU A 695 10.05 -18.98 11.55
C LEU A 695 11.50 -19.28 11.99
N LEU A 696 12.23 -18.27 12.45
CA LEU A 696 13.60 -18.43 12.95
C LEU A 696 13.64 -19.24 14.26
N ALA A 697 12.66 -19.07 15.14
CA ALA A 697 12.57 -19.82 16.40
C ALA A 697 12.29 -21.32 16.21
N HIS A 698 11.66 -21.71 15.09
CA HIS A 698 11.29 -23.09 14.81
C HIS A 698 12.19 -23.79 13.78
N GLN A 699 13.33 -23.19 13.42
CA GLN A 699 14.32 -23.88 12.60
C GLN A 699 14.90 -25.08 13.37
N THR A 700 14.77 -26.27 12.80
CA THR A 700 15.53 -27.43 13.27
C THR A 700 17.00 -27.17 12.90
N PRO A 701 17.95 -27.18 13.86
CA PRO A 701 19.33 -26.85 13.55
C PRO A 701 19.92 -27.87 12.58
N LEU A 702 20.19 -27.44 11.34
CA LEU A 702 21.09 -28.15 10.45
C LEU A 702 22.47 -28.18 11.11
N SER A 703 23.15 -29.35 11.06
CA SER A 703 24.44 -29.54 11.70
C SER A 703 25.43 -28.48 11.21
N TYR A 704 25.96 -27.68 12.14
CA TYR A 704 26.96 -26.63 11.92
C TYR A 704 28.28 -27.17 11.32
N ALA A 705 28.43 -28.50 11.23
CA ALA A 705 29.61 -29.16 10.67
C ALA A 705 29.65 -29.15 9.13
N ASP A 706 28.49 -29.10 8.45
CA ASP A 706 28.44 -29.23 6.99
C ASP A 706 28.65 -27.90 6.24
N SER A 707 28.37 -26.76 6.87
CA SER A 707 28.46 -25.43 6.26
C SER A 707 29.88 -24.85 6.26
N LYS A 708 30.70 -25.16 7.27
CA LYS A 708 32.03 -24.56 7.42
C LYS A 708 33.11 -25.15 6.50
N GLN A 709 32.90 -26.34 5.94
CA GLN A 709 33.90 -26.98 5.08
C GLN A 709 33.94 -26.39 3.65
N ARG A 710 33.01 -25.49 3.29
CA ARG A 710 32.95 -24.84 1.96
C ARG A 710 33.41 -23.38 1.93
N LEU A 711 33.62 -22.74 3.08
CA LEU A 711 33.79 -21.28 3.17
C LEU A 711 35.15 -20.89 3.77
N SER A 712 36.25 -21.38 3.19
CA SER A 712 37.60 -20.92 3.54
C SER A 712 38.35 -20.41 2.33
N SER A 713 38.15 -19.14 1.99
CA SER A 713 39.20 -18.27 1.47
C SER A 713 38.78 -16.81 1.67
N GLU A 714 39.41 -16.16 2.65
CA GLU A 714 39.26 -14.73 2.93
C GLU A 714 39.78 -13.90 1.75
N ALA A 715 39.00 -12.88 1.35
CA ALA A 715 39.53 -11.71 0.66
C ALA A 715 38.82 -10.45 1.19
N SER A 716 39.64 -9.46 1.51
CA SER A 716 39.30 -8.24 2.22
C SER A 716 38.35 -7.32 1.46
N LEU A 717 37.40 -6.77 2.20
CA LEU A 717 36.49 -5.68 1.84
C LEU A 717 37.25 -4.41 1.40
N SER A 718 36.99 -3.96 0.16
CA SER A 718 37.04 -2.54 -0.21
C SER A 718 36.21 -2.27 -1.47
N SER A 719 35.41 -1.20 -1.41
CA SER A 719 34.65 -0.51 -2.47
C SER A 719 33.48 -1.25 -3.12
N LEU A 720 32.27 -0.74 -2.83
CA LEU A 720 31.00 -0.99 -3.53
C LEU A 720 31.12 -0.62 -5.02
N ASP A 721 31.14 -1.63 -5.88
CA ASP A 721 30.66 -1.56 -7.26
C ASP A 721 29.36 -2.38 -7.34
N THR A 722 28.26 -1.73 -7.70
CA THR A 722 26.87 -2.22 -7.58
C THR A 722 26.46 -3.22 -8.66
N THR A 723 27.21 -4.30 -8.81
CA THR A 723 26.92 -5.34 -9.80
C THR A 723 27.15 -6.74 -9.22
N LEU A 724 26.07 -7.51 -9.05
CA LEU A 724 26.10 -8.87 -8.52
C LEU A 724 25.98 -9.88 -9.66
N GLU A 725 26.95 -10.79 -9.79
CA GLU A 725 26.94 -11.88 -10.78
C GLU A 725 25.87 -12.92 -10.41
N GLY A 726 24.78 -13.00 -11.19
CA GLY A 726 23.74 -14.01 -11.05
C GLY A 726 23.94 -15.18 -12.03
N ILE A 727 23.77 -16.42 -11.57
CA ILE A 727 23.93 -17.62 -12.40
C ILE A 727 22.58 -17.95 -13.07
N TYR A 728 22.57 -18.22 -14.38
CA TYR A 728 21.36 -18.54 -15.16
C TYR A 728 21.14 -20.05 -15.25
N VAL A 729 19.90 -20.55 -15.05
CA VAL A 729 19.57 -21.98 -15.23
C VAL A 729 19.06 -22.23 -16.65
N PRO A 730 19.76 -23.04 -17.45
CA PRO A 730 19.37 -23.29 -18.83
C PRO A 730 18.08 -24.11 -18.93
N ILE A 731 17.17 -23.73 -19.84
CA ILE A 731 15.91 -24.44 -20.10
C ILE A 731 16.11 -25.95 -20.33
N GLU A 732 17.19 -26.32 -21.01
CA GLU A 732 17.51 -27.70 -21.35
C GLU A 732 17.83 -28.57 -20.12
N THR A 733 18.32 -27.95 -19.04
CA THR A 733 18.55 -28.66 -17.77
C THR A 733 17.25 -28.91 -17.01
N GLU A 734 16.20 -28.12 -17.27
CA GLU A 734 14.88 -28.21 -16.65
C GLU A 734 13.95 -29.19 -17.39
N PHE A 735 14.31 -29.64 -18.60
CA PHE A 735 13.49 -30.50 -19.46
C PHE A 735 13.75 -32.02 -19.35
N ASN A 736 14.44 -32.48 -18.29
CA ASN A 736 14.76 -33.92 -18.11
C ASN A 736 13.61 -34.76 -17.50
N SER A 737 12.37 -34.29 -17.54
CA SER A 737 11.16 -34.93 -16.97
C SER A 737 10.08 -35.21 -18.04
N ILE A 738 8.96 -35.85 -17.66
CA ILE A 738 7.79 -36.04 -18.53
C ILE A 738 7.29 -34.68 -19.06
N SER A 739 7.21 -33.66 -18.21
CA SER A 739 6.88 -32.29 -18.59
C SER A 739 7.88 -31.69 -19.58
N GLY A 740 9.16 -32.05 -19.47
CA GLY A 740 10.19 -31.65 -20.40
C GLY A 740 9.92 -32.09 -21.85
N SER A 741 9.43 -33.32 -22.04
CA SER A 741 9.03 -33.80 -23.38
C SER A 741 7.83 -33.04 -23.96
N ILE A 742 6.90 -32.61 -23.08
CA ILE A 742 5.77 -31.75 -23.46
C ILE A 742 6.28 -30.38 -23.88
N PHE A 743 7.15 -29.75 -23.08
CA PHE A 743 7.70 -28.45 -23.42
C PHE A 743 8.51 -28.45 -24.72
N GLU A 744 9.27 -29.51 -24.97
CA GLU A 744 9.98 -29.65 -26.24
C GLU A 744 8.99 -29.78 -27.42
N SER A 745 7.92 -30.56 -27.26
CA SER A 745 6.87 -30.72 -28.29
C SER A 745 6.16 -29.40 -28.58
N VAL A 746 5.80 -28.65 -27.52
CA VAL A 746 5.22 -27.31 -27.60
C VAL A 746 6.16 -26.34 -28.29
N LEU A 747 7.44 -26.32 -27.91
CA LEU A 747 8.44 -25.44 -28.49
C LEU A 747 8.65 -25.75 -29.98
N ARG A 748 8.78 -27.03 -30.34
CA ARG A 748 8.90 -27.47 -31.75
C ARG A 748 7.67 -27.05 -32.55
N TYR A 749 6.48 -27.22 -32.00
CA TYR A 749 5.24 -26.76 -32.63
C TYR A 749 5.23 -25.25 -32.83
N ALA A 750 5.48 -24.45 -31.78
CA ALA A 750 5.49 -22.99 -31.84
C ALA A 750 6.52 -22.47 -32.87
N LEU A 751 7.73 -23.03 -32.87
CA LEU A 751 8.76 -22.70 -33.85
C LEU A 751 8.36 -23.08 -35.28
N SER A 752 7.66 -24.21 -35.47
CA SER A 752 7.18 -24.62 -36.79
C SER A 752 6.11 -23.68 -37.35
N GLN A 753 5.19 -23.20 -36.50
CA GLN A 753 4.19 -22.20 -36.87
C GLN A 753 4.84 -20.87 -37.21
N LYS A 754 5.78 -20.39 -36.37
CA LYS A 754 6.51 -19.15 -36.64
C LYS A 754 7.33 -19.25 -37.93
N LEU A 755 7.95 -20.40 -38.18
CA LEU A 755 8.68 -20.62 -39.42
C LEU A 755 7.76 -20.51 -40.64
N ALA A 756 6.57 -21.12 -40.60
CA ALA A 756 5.59 -21.04 -41.67
C ALA A 756 5.12 -19.60 -41.93
N GLU A 757 4.76 -18.86 -40.88
CA GLU A 757 4.33 -17.46 -40.97
C GLU A 757 5.44 -16.57 -41.55
N ALA A 758 6.69 -16.73 -41.07
CA ALA A 758 7.83 -15.98 -41.60
C ALA A 758 8.11 -16.33 -43.08
N GLN A 759 7.90 -17.58 -43.49
CA GLN A 759 7.99 -17.98 -44.91
C GLN A 759 6.93 -17.29 -45.76
N ASP A 760 5.69 -17.21 -45.28
CA ASP A 760 4.59 -16.54 -45.98
C ASP A 760 4.81 -15.02 -46.06
N GLN A 761 5.28 -14.38 -44.98
CA GLN A 761 5.63 -12.96 -45.00
C GLN A 761 6.76 -12.65 -46.01
N VAL A 762 7.82 -13.47 -46.04
CA VAL A 762 8.89 -13.33 -47.03
C VAL A 762 8.35 -13.54 -48.45
N LYS A 763 7.46 -14.52 -48.66
CA LYS A 763 6.82 -14.77 -49.96
C LYS A 763 5.96 -13.58 -50.40
N ASN A 764 5.16 -13.01 -49.50
CA ASN A 764 4.32 -11.84 -49.78
C ASN A 764 5.16 -10.61 -50.12
N LEU A 765 6.23 -10.34 -49.37
CA LEU A 765 7.17 -9.25 -49.67
C LEU A 765 7.88 -9.46 -51.02
N LEU A 766 8.20 -10.70 -51.38
CA LEU A 766 8.76 -11.01 -52.71
C LEU A 766 7.75 -10.74 -53.84
N VAL A 767 6.46 -11.05 -53.63
CA VAL A 767 5.39 -10.74 -54.58
C VAL A 767 5.19 -9.24 -54.70
N GLU A 768 5.12 -8.51 -53.58
CA GLU A 768 5.00 -7.05 -53.55
C GLU A 768 6.16 -6.36 -54.28
N LYS A 769 7.40 -6.81 -54.00
CA LYS A 769 8.59 -6.36 -54.71
C LYS A 769 8.48 -6.63 -56.22
N HIS A 770 8.00 -7.80 -56.62
CA HIS A 770 7.82 -8.12 -58.05
C HIS A 770 6.78 -7.21 -58.72
N ASN A 771 5.67 -6.93 -58.05
CA ASN A 771 4.63 -6.02 -58.54
C ASN A 771 5.17 -4.59 -58.71
N HIS A 772 5.95 -4.08 -57.76
CA HIS A 772 6.58 -2.76 -57.89
C HIS A 772 7.61 -2.73 -59.03
N ILE A 773 8.38 -3.80 -59.25
CA ILE A 773 9.30 -3.90 -60.41
C ILE A 773 8.52 -3.82 -61.72
N GLN A 774 7.39 -4.54 -61.82
CA GLN A 774 6.54 -4.50 -63.01
C GLN A 774 5.95 -3.10 -63.23
N LEU A 775 5.39 -2.49 -62.18
CA LEU A 775 4.83 -1.13 -62.22
C LEU A 775 5.89 -0.09 -62.63
N ILE A 776 7.11 -0.18 -62.12
CA ILE A 776 8.23 0.67 -62.53
C ILE A 776 8.50 0.52 -64.04
N GLY A 777 8.42 -0.70 -64.57
CA GLY A 777 8.56 -0.96 -66.01
C GLY A 777 7.45 -0.29 -66.84
N GLU A 778 6.19 -0.44 -66.41
CA GLU A 778 5.02 0.15 -67.05
C GLU A 778 5.08 1.68 -67.03
N LEU A 779 5.33 2.28 -65.86
CA LEU A 779 5.47 3.73 -65.68
C LEU A 779 6.62 4.31 -66.52
N ARG A 780 7.74 3.58 -66.67
CA ARG A 780 8.86 4.02 -67.51
C ARG A 780 8.51 4.07 -68.98
N GLU A 781 7.81 3.06 -69.49
CA GLU A 781 7.36 3.06 -70.88
C GLU A 781 6.28 4.13 -71.11
N GLU A 782 5.36 4.34 -70.17
CA GLU A 782 4.35 5.41 -70.27
C GLU A 782 4.98 6.82 -70.25
N VAL A 783 5.92 7.07 -69.32
CA VAL A 783 6.68 8.33 -69.29
C VAL A 783 7.44 8.54 -70.60
N LYS A 784 8.02 7.48 -71.17
CA LYS A 784 8.75 7.54 -72.45
C LYS A 784 7.81 7.82 -73.62
N GLU A 785 6.64 7.18 -73.68
CA GLU A 785 5.61 7.45 -74.70
C GLU A 785 5.11 8.91 -74.62
N LEU A 786 4.76 9.38 -73.42
CA LEU A 786 4.32 10.75 -73.20
C LEU A 786 5.43 11.77 -73.50
N THR A 787 6.69 11.43 -73.20
CA THR A 787 7.84 12.27 -73.56
C THR A 787 8.00 12.39 -75.08
N VAL A 788 7.78 11.31 -75.83
CA VAL A 788 7.77 11.35 -77.30
C VAL A 788 6.61 12.21 -77.81
N GLN A 789 5.41 12.07 -77.25
CA GLN A 789 4.26 12.91 -77.60
C GLN A 789 4.52 14.39 -77.29
N LEU A 790 5.16 14.68 -76.15
CA LEU A 790 5.57 16.02 -75.76
C LEU A 790 6.58 16.61 -76.76
N GLN A 791 7.57 15.83 -77.20
CA GLN A 791 8.52 16.24 -78.24
C GLN A 791 7.83 16.52 -79.58
N LEU A 792 6.90 15.65 -80.00
CA LEU A 792 6.12 15.86 -81.22
C LEU A 792 5.24 17.12 -81.13
N SER A 793 4.58 17.34 -79.98
CA SER A 793 3.80 18.56 -79.71
C SER A 793 4.68 19.82 -79.72
N GLN A 794 5.92 19.73 -79.21
CA GLN A 794 6.89 20.82 -79.26
C GLN A 794 7.31 21.14 -80.70
N ILE A 795 7.59 20.12 -81.52
CA ILE A 795 7.92 20.29 -82.94
C ILE A 795 6.73 20.90 -83.70
N GLU A 796 5.51 20.46 -83.41
CA GLU A 796 4.29 21.03 -83.99
C GLU A 796 4.12 22.50 -83.59
N LYS A 797 4.33 22.84 -82.32
CA LYS A 797 4.34 24.23 -81.83
C LYS A 797 5.36 25.08 -82.56
N GLU A 798 6.60 24.61 -82.69
CA GLU A 798 7.69 25.31 -83.39
C GLU A 798 7.36 25.51 -84.87
N SER A 799 6.74 24.51 -85.50
CA SER A 799 6.26 24.60 -86.89
C SER A 799 5.13 25.62 -87.04
N LEU A 800 4.14 25.62 -86.14
CA LEU A 800 3.06 26.61 -86.13
C LEU A 800 3.59 28.02 -85.87
N GLN A 801 4.58 28.18 -84.98
CA GLN A 801 5.23 29.46 -84.71
C GLN A 801 6.00 29.97 -85.93
N GLN A 802 6.76 29.11 -86.62
CA GLN A 802 7.43 29.49 -87.87
C GLN A 802 6.45 29.89 -88.97
N ILE A 803 5.27 29.26 -89.05
CA ILE A 803 4.20 29.64 -89.98
C ILE A 803 3.65 31.04 -89.65
N ILE A 804 3.44 31.34 -88.35
CA ILE A 804 3.04 32.67 -87.89
C ILE A 804 4.10 33.72 -88.27
N ASP A 805 5.39 33.40 -88.11
CA ASP A 805 6.49 34.33 -88.37
C ASP A 805 6.72 34.59 -89.87
N GLN A 806 6.22 33.71 -90.77
CA GLN A 806 6.47 33.76 -92.22
C GLN A 806 5.30 34.30 -93.07
N ARG A 807 4.09 34.53 -92.53
CA ARG A 807 2.92 34.97 -93.32
C ARG A 807 2.08 36.05 -92.66
N ASP A 808 1.76 37.08 -93.43
CA ASP A 808 1.05 38.30 -93.04
C ASP A 808 -0.50 38.22 -93.20
N LEU A 809 -1.13 37.04 -93.30
CA LEU A 809 -2.60 36.94 -93.46
C LEU A 809 -3.28 35.70 -92.83
N THR A 810 -4.41 35.99 -92.16
CA THR A 810 -5.35 35.16 -91.36
C THR A 810 -4.75 34.41 -90.18
N ILE A 811 -4.64 35.13 -89.06
CA ILE A 811 -3.88 34.79 -87.86
C ILE A 811 -4.73 34.13 -86.75
N GLU A 812 -6.06 34.11 -86.86
CA GLU A 812 -6.95 33.74 -85.74
C GLU A 812 -7.05 32.21 -85.52
N ASP A 813 -7.29 31.43 -86.58
CA ASP A 813 -7.34 29.95 -86.49
C ASP A 813 -6.01 29.34 -86.04
N ILE A 814 -4.88 29.89 -86.49
CA ILE A 814 -3.54 29.40 -86.14
C ILE A 814 -3.20 29.74 -84.68
N LYS A 815 -3.61 30.92 -84.18
CA LYS A 815 -3.49 31.27 -82.76
C LYS A 815 -4.31 30.35 -81.86
N GLU A 816 -5.52 29.98 -82.28
CA GLU A 816 -6.34 29.02 -81.53
C GLU A 816 -5.71 27.63 -81.51
N GLN A 817 -5.16 27.16 -82.64
CA GLN A 817 -4.40 25.91 -82.70
C GLN A 817 -3.14 25.93 -81.83
N LEU A 818 -2.40 27.05 -81.83
CA LEU A 818 -1.23 27.24 -80.97
C LEU A 818 -1.62 27.19 -79.49
N HIS A 819 -2.71 27.86 -79.09
CA HIS A 819 -3.19 27.86 -77.72
C HIS A 819 -3.66 26.45 -77.28
N ARG A 820 -4.37 25.72 -78.15
CA ARG A 820 -4.74 24.31 -77.89
C ARG A 820 -3.51 23.41 -77.74
N SER A 821 -2.49 23.59 -78.60
CA SER A 821 -1.22 22.86 -78.53
C SER A 821 -0.46 23.16 -77.23
N GLU A 822 -0.43 24.43 -76.78
CA GLU A 822 0.18 24.81 -75.51
C GLU A 822 -0.52 24.21 -74.29
N ASN A 823 -1.86 24.20 -74.29
CA ASN A 823 -2.64 23.58 -73.22
C ASN A 823 -2.42 22.06 -73.19
N ASN A 824 -2.39 21.39 -74.35
CA ASN A 824 -2.07 19.96 -74.45
C ASN A 824 -0.65 19.65 -73.92
N ARG A 825 0.33 20.50 -74.24
CA ARG A 825 1.70 20.39 -73.74
C ARG A 825 1.79 20.53 -72.21
N LEU A 826 1.02 21.47 -71.63
CA LEU A 826 0.94 21.65 -70.17
C LEU A 826 0.30 20.43 -69.49
N ASP A 827 -0.77 19.86 -70.06
CA ASP A 827 -1.40 18.63 -69.56
C ASP A 827 -0.45 17.42 -69.63
N LEU A 828 0.30 17.28 -70.73
CA LEU A 828 1.33 16.24 -70.87
C LEU A 828 2.45 16.38 -69.84
N LEU A 829 2.93 17.60 -69.58
CA LEU A 829 3.95 17.86 -68.55
C LEU A 829 3.45 17.50 -67.15
N GLN A 830 2.23 17.92 -66.79
CA GLN A 830 1.64 17.58 -65.51
C GLN A 830 1.48 16.06 -65.31
N LYS A 831 1.07 15.35 -66.36
CA LYS A 831 0.99 13.88 -66.34
C LYS A 831 2.36 13.23 -66.17
N ILE A 832 3.37 13.70 -66.89
CA ILE A 832 4.75 13.18 -66.76
C ILE A 832 5.29 13.42 -65.35
N ASP A 833 5.13 14.62 -64.80
CA ASP A 833 5.59 14.95 -63.44
C ASP A 833 4.91 14.03 -62.40
N GLN A 834 3.60 13.81 -62.53
CA GLN A 834 2.86 12.91 -61.64
C GLN A 834 3.33 11.45 -61.75
N LEU A 835 3.59 10.96 -62.95
CA LEU A 835 4.09 9.59 -63.16
C LEU A 835 5.53 9.43 -62.68
N GLN A 836 6.38 10.46 -62.81
CA GLN A 836 7.74 10.47 -62.27
C GLN A 836 7.75 10.47 -60.74
N GLU A 837 6.83 11.18 -60.10
CA GLU A 837 6.64 11.11 -58.65
C GLU A 837 6.27 9.69 -58.20
N ASN A 838 5.29 9.06 -58.88
CA ASN A 838 4.88 7.67 -58.61
C ASN A 838 6.03 6.66 -58.82
N LEU A 839 6.87 6.90 -59.83
CA LEU A 839 8.06 6.11 -60.12
C LEU A 839 9.08 6.22 -58.97
N ASN A 840 9.36 7.45 -58.50
CA ASN A 840 10.28 7.70 -57.39
C ASN A 840 9.79 7.05 -56.09
N ILE A 841 8.50 7.14 -55.78
CA ILE A 841 7.89 6.50 -54.61
C ILE A 841 8.06 4.97 -54.69
N SER A 842 7.80 4.37 -55.85
CA SER A 842 7.93 2.93 -56.05
C SER A 842 9.39 2.45 -55.95
N GLN A 843 10.34 3.22 -56.47
CA GLN A 843 11.77 2.93 -56.35
C GLN A 843 12.26 3.03 -54.90
N ALA A 844 11.89 4.10 -54.19
CA ALA A 844 12.21 4.27 -52.78
C ALA A 844 11.62 3.15 -51.90
N THR A 845 10.42 2.65 -52.25
CA THR A 845 9.78 1.52 -51.57
C THR A 845 10.61 0.23 -51.70
N ILE A 846 11.09 -0.09 -52.92
CA ILE A 846 11.97 -1.26 -53.14
C ILE A 846 13.30 -1.11 -52.39
N GLU A 847 13.94 0.06 -52.48
CA GLU A 847 15.21 0.34 -51.80
C GLU A 847 15.06 0.24 -50.27
N GLY A 848 13.93 0.71 -49.72
CA GLY A 848 13.57 0.56 -48.30
C GLY A 848 13.34 -0.90 -47.88
N MET A 849 12.74 -1.72 -48.75
CA MET A 849 12.58 -3.16 -48.53
C MET A 849 13.94 -3.88 -48.53
N GLU A 850 14.87 -3.52 -49.42
CA GLU A 850 16.20 -4.13 -49.50
C GLU A 850 17.15 -3.71 -48.37
N SER A 851 16.99 -2.49 -47.85
CA SER A 851 17.83 -1.92 -46.80
C SER A 851 17.35 -2.19 -45.37
N SER A 852 16.11 -2.66 -45.16
CA SER A 852 15.53 -2.90 -43.82
C SER A 852 14.80 -4.26 -43.68
N LYS A 853 13.73 -4.31 -42.86
CA LYS A 853 12.97 -5.45 -42.28
C LYS A 853 13.01 -6.79 -43.02
N PHE A 854 13.02 -6.81 -44.35
CA PHE A 854 13.15 -8.02 -45.16
C PHE A 854 14.44 -8.80 -44.90
N TRP A 855 15.60 -8.12 -44.79
CA TRP A 855 16.88 -8.78 -44.54
C TRP A 855 16.94 -9.39 -43.13
N GLN A 856 16.45 -8.65 -42.13
CA GLN A 856 16.31 -9.13 -40.75
C GLN A 856 15.35 -10.32 -40.66
N LEU A 857 14.22 -10.28 -41.36
CA LEU A 857 13.24 -11.38 -41.40
C LEU A 857 13.84 -12.64 -42.07
N ARG A 858 14.60 -12.45 -43.15
CA ARG A 858 15.31 -13.55 -43.84
C ARG A 858 16.39 -14.17 -42.96
N MET A 859 17.15 -13.37 -42.21
CA MET A 859 18.15 -13.86 -41.26
C MET A 859 17.50 -14.63 -40.10
N ARG A 860 16.39 -14.11 -39.53
CA ARG A 860 15.60 -14.84 -38.52
C ARG A 860 15.10 -16.18 -39.04
N LEU A 861 14.67 -16.24 -40.31
CA LEU A 861 14.23 -17.48 -40.95
C LEU A 861 15.36 -18.49 -41.14
N VAL A 862 16.59 -18.03 -41.40
CA VAL A 862 17.79 -18.90 -41.42
C VAL A 862 18.11 -19.42 -40.02
N ALA A 863 18.06 -18.56 -39.00
CA ALA A 863 18.30 -18.93 -37.61
C ALA A 863 17.27 -19.97 -37.09
N LEU A 864 15.97 -19.75 -37.35
CA LEU A 864 14.90 -20.69 -37.00
C LEU A 864 15.10 -22.06 -37.67
N LYS A 865 15.48 -22.08 -38.96
CA LYS A 865 15.79 -23.32 -39.69
C LYS A 865 17.03 -24.04 -39.14
N GLN A 866 18.06 -23.30 -38.72
CA GLN A 866 19.24 -23.87 -38.09
C GLN A 866 18.91 -24.47 -36.72
N PHE A 867 18.13 -23.77 -35.89
CA PHE A 867 17.70 -24.28 -34.58
C PHE A 867 16.88 -25.58 -34.69
N LEU A 868 15.89 -25.62 -35.59
CA LEU A 868 15.11 -26.84 -35.86
C LEU A 868 15.94 -27.99 -36.46
N LYS A 869 17.06 -27.69 -37.14
CA LYS A 869 18.01 -28.69 -37.65
C LYS A 869 18.95 -29.23 -36.57
N LEU A 870 19.41 -28.37 -35.66
CA LEU A 870 20.32 -28.75 -34.56
C LEU A 870 19.65 -29.69 -33.55
N LYS A 871 18.32 -29.61 -33.36
CA LYS A 871 17.53 -30.53 -32.51
C LYS A 871 16.95 -31.74 -33.26
N ARG A 872 17.30 -31.94 -34.54
CA ARG A 872 16.94 -33.14 -35.33
C ARG A 872 17.94 -34.29 -35.19
N THR A 873 19.06 -34.05 -34.51
CA THR A 873 20.07 -35.07 -34.17
C THR A 873 19.99 -35.37 -32.67
N ASP A 874 18.97 -36.13 -32.29
CA ASP A 874 18.97 -37.10 -31.19
C ASP A 874 17.73 -37.99 -31.35
#